data_AF-A0A8T0BK44-F1
#
_entry.id   AF-A0A8T0BK44-F1
#
_cell.length_a   1.000
_cell.length_b   1.000
_cell.length_c   1.000
_cell.angle_alpha   90.00
_cell.angle_beta   90.00
_cell.angle_gamma   90.00
#
_symmetry.space_group_name_H-M   'P 1'
#
loop_
_entity.id
_entity.type
_entity.pdbx_description
1 polymer ?
#
loop_
_entity_poly.entity_id
_entity_poly.type
_entity_poly.pdbx_seq_one_letter_code
_entity_poly.pdbx_strand_id
1 'polypeptide(L)'
;MHSKSKQSVSVQSAAPDRAEPNPSLVQPENRGDDDIIKSPSDPKQYRYIELNNGLRALLISDFSSSERKSDEDEDDDEEEEEEIEEEEEEEDEEEEEDGSGEGTGDESEENDDDEQDSEDEEREVKKKNSVKQSAAALCISVGSFSDPDDLPGLAHFLEHMVFMGSEKYPCENGFDAFLKKHGGSDNASTDCERTVFQFDVQRKRFREALDRWAQFFICPLMIRDAIEREVEAVDSEFQLAKPSDSHRKEMLFGSLARPHHPMAKFLWGNTQTLKTEPKKNKINVYKRLRKFWKRHYSAHYMTLAVQSKETLDTLEQWVREIFSSVPNNGLPHPEFSHLLEPFNTPAFNKLYRVVPVRKEHSLTISWALPPQEKHYRVKPLHYLSWLIGHEGVGSILSLLRKKCWALALYGGNSETGFDQNSTYSIFSINITLTDQGFQNFYQVADLVFQYVKMLQRLGPQCRIYEEIQRIEANEFRYQEQTDPIEYVEDVCENMHLFAKEDFLTGDQLLFQFDPEVIGSVLNLLTPDRVNLLLLSPEHEGLCPLQEKDVRLLILEAERWSVVQKLQAVVEGITVDELMEFVCRFKEELYAEGLVQGNLTRTEAVDFLNHLTHKLQYRKLSAEVPVQFMVVELPQTRSVCKVKSLNKADANSEVTVYYQSGAKNLREHTLMELLVMHMEEPCFDFLRTKETLGYHVYPTCRNTSSILGFSVTVETQATKFSTEHVEMKIEEFLQGFGETLAALTDDAFRSHVTALVKLKQCEDTHLGEEVERHWNEVITQQYVYNRLQLEIEALKMISKAEMIAWFLQHRSQFSRRLSVHVVGFGEQENDSPSEEKQETSQSAEAGTRTRSLWEKQEQNPRSGTDTTNTTLRSRIWLQISMMSVINSRLSKQQEMKLCSLLCNAKLSLLYKASVHGFSSSTFHQKCDVQGPTVTVAYNNSGYVFGAYTSKDYAQTGQNIADDKAFLFSFSEHEVDEAPLRVVSTEPQRALVDGNTGPNYVSMVFLYNNTATVYSNPGTYRFNPVEMHGNDLQLSECEVYRVEGFGSLMEEPWRNIEWSLESRELQSEHRHSRHQPHHSVPVKNYIKELELDPCTDIVLLSAVLQMIRTAEAYFDDFSCDEDYSPEEQMS
;
A
#
# COMPACT_ATOMS: atom_id res chain seq x y z
N MET A 1 -39.89 -51.64 -37.83
CA MET A 1 -40.16 -53.09 -37.95
C MET A 1 -38.87 -53.85 -37.71
N HIS A 2 -38.91 -54.83 -36.80
CA HIS A 2 -38.07 -56.03 -36.58
C HIS A 2 -36.60 -56.10 -37.05
N SER A 3 -35.68 -56.83 -36.43
CA SER A 3 -35.46 -57.37 -35.08
C SER A 3 -34.21 -58.26 -35.19
N LYS A 4 -33.34 -58.22 -34.17
CA LYS A 4 -32.69 -59.36 -33.49
C LYS A 4 -31.95 -60.44 -34.31
N SER A 5 -30.64 -60.51 -34.04
CA SER A 5 -29.87 -61.65 -33.49
C SER A 5 -30.18 -63.09 -33.92
N LYS A 6 -29.12 -63.89 -34.12
CA LYS A 6 -28.75 -65.05 -33.27
C LYS A 6 -27.68 -65.99 -33.87
N GLN A 7 -26.74 -66.39 -32.99
CA GLN A 7 -26.26 -67.77 -32.71
C GLN A 7 -25.56 -68.58 -33.83
N SER A 8 -24.69 -69.56 -33.57
CA SER A 8 -23.77 -69.95 -32.48
C SER A 8 -23.19 -71.33 -32.87
N VAL A 9 -21.85 -71.47 -32.84
CA VAL A 9 -21.05 -72.62 -32.30
C VAL A 9 -21.20 -74.06 -32.86
N SER A 10 -20.07 -74.65 -33.33
CA SER A 10 -19.35 -75.80 -32.70
C SER A 10 -18.19 -76.32 -33.59
N VAL A 11 -16.88 -76.33 -33.27
CA VAL A 11 -15.98 -76.99 -32.26
C VAL A 11 -15.06 -78.06 -32.92
N GLN A 12 -13.76 -78.06 -32.53
CA GLN A 12 -12.71 -79.12 -32.48
C GLN A 12 -11.50 -78.88 -33.42
N SER A 13 -10.22 -79.01 -33.05
CA SER A 13 -9.49 -79.30 -31.79
C SER A 13 -7.95 -79.30 -32.06
N ALA A 14 -7.13 -78.94 -31.05
CA ALA A 14 -5.85 -79.58 -30.62
C ALA A 14 -4.60 -78.68 -30.38
N ALA A 15 -4.39 -78.34 -29.09
CA ALA A 15 -3.18 -78.45 -28.21
C ALA A 15 -1.88 -77.64 -28.45
N PRO A 16 -1.00 -77.40 -27.43
CA PRO A 16 -1.17 -77.39 -25.96
C PRO A 16 -0.52 -76.19 -25.19
N ASP A 17 -1.01 -76.01 -23.96
CA ASP A 17 -0.50 -75.33 -22.74
C ASP A 17 0.79 -74.47 -22.73
N ARG A 18 0.61 -73.18 -22.39
CA ARG A 18 1.48 -72.43 -21.46
C ARG A 18 0.62 -71.46 -20.63
N ALA A 19 0.75 -71.61 -19.31
CA ALA A 19 0.15 -70.90 -18.18
C ALA A 19 -0.52 -69.55 -18.45
N GLU A 20 -1.79 -69.43 -18.01
CA GLU A 20 -2.44 -68.15 -17.71
C GLU A 20 -1.70 -67.42 -16.58
N PRO A 21 -1.48 -66.10 -16.67
CA PRO A 21 -1.37 -65.26 -15.50
C PRO A 21 -2.77 -64.90 -14.98
N ASN A 22 -2.97 -65.16 -13.70
CA ASN A 22 -4.08 -64.75 -12.85
C ASN A 22 -4.50 -63.28 -13.10
N PRO A 23 -5.80 -62.96 -13.27
CA PRO A 23 -6.28 -61.58 -13.17
C PRO A 23 -6.51 -61.25 -11.69
N SER A 24 -5.42 -61.01 -10.96
CA SER A 24 -5.49 -60.46 -9.62
C SER A 24 -5.10 -58.98 -9.65
N LEU A 25 -6.11 -58.14 -9.39
CA LEU A 25 -6.01 -56.84 -8.72
C LEU A 25 -5.02 -55.83 -9.32
N VAL A 26 -5.50 -55.04 -10.29
CA VAL A 26 -5.09 -53.64 -10.38
C VAL A 26 -6.26 -52.84 -9.81
N GLN A 27 -6.23 -52.54 -8.52
CA GLN A 27 -7.07 -51.47 -7.99
C GLN A 27 -6.51 -50.16 -8.56
N PRO A 28 -7.35 -49.20 -9.03
CA PRO A 28 -6.85 -47.87 -9.32
C PRO A 28 -6.51 -47.21 -7.97
N GLU A 29 -5.22 -47.17 -7.62
CA GLU A 29 -4.69 -46.85 -6.28
C GLU A 29 -4.98 -45.43 -5.75
N ASN A 30 -5.70 -44.57 -6.47
CA ASN A 30 -5.97 -43.19 -6.03
C ASN A 30 -7.24 -42.57 -6.64
N ARG A 31 -8.39 -43.26 -6.53
CA ARG A 31 -9.66 -42.73 -7.08
C ARG A 31 -10.33 -41.78 -6.09
N GLY A 32 -10.65 -40.57 -6.55
CA GLY A 32 -11.43 -39.58 -5.81
C GLY A 32 -12.95 -39.81 -5.83
N ASP A 33 -13.65 -38.95 -5.10
CA ASP A 33 -15.11 -38.85 -5.01
C ASP A 33 -15.70 -38.31 -6.32
N ASP A 34 -16.52 -39.11 -7.00
CA ASP A 34 -17.13 -38.73 -8.30
C ASP A 34 -18.18 -37.59 -8.17
N ASP A 35 -18.65 -37.28 -6.95
CA ASP A 35 -19.67 -36.26 -6.67
C ASP A 35 -19.09 -34.86 -6.44
N ILE A 36 -17.76 -34.72 -6.40
CA ILE A 36 -17.08 -33.42 -6.34
C ILE A 36 -16.81 -32.95 -7.78
N ILE A 37 -17.45 -31.86 -8.18
CA ILE A 37 -17.34 -31.31 -9.53
C ILE A 37 -16.07 -30.47 -9.62
N LYS A 38 -15.15 -30.85 -10.53
CA LYS A 38 -13.91 -30.12 -10.80
C LYS A 38 -13.79 -29.72 -12.27
N SER A 39 -12.84 -28.84 -12.58
CA SER A 39 -12.55 -28.46 -13.95
C SER A 39 -12.10 -29.69 -14.77
N PRO A 40 -12.51 -29.81 -16.05
CA PRO A 40 -12.01 -30.88 -16.93
C PRO A 40 -10.49 -30.84 -17.15
N SER A 41 -9.88 -29.66 -16.95
CA SER A 41 -8.44 -29.43 -17.10
C SER A 41 -7.66 -29.74 -15.81
N ASP A 42 -8.36 -29.92 -14.68
CA ASP A 42 -7.74 -30.16 -13.39
C ASP A 42 -7.40 -31.66 -13.21
N PRO A 43 -6.10 -32.01 -13.08
CA PRO A 43 -5.66 -33.39 -12.93
C PRO A 43 -5.88 -33.96 -11.51
N LYS A 44 -6.04 -33.09 -10.49
CA LYS A 44 -6.04 -33.47 -9.07
C LYS A 44 -7.21 -34.39 -8.71
N GLN A 45 -7.05 -35.22 -7.69
CA GLN A 45 -8.11 -36.09 -7.16
C GLN A 45 -8.59 -35.57 -5.81
N TYR A 46 -9.89 -35.68 -5.55
CA TYR A 46 -10.52 -35.09 -4.36
C TYR A 46 -11.24 -36.18 -3.55
N ARG A 47 -11.19 -36.11 -2.22
CA ARG A 47 -11.98 -36.98 -1.34
C ARG A 47 -12.49 -36.21 -0.13
N TYR A 48 -13.78 -36.30 0.13
CA TYR A 48 -14.38 -35.73 1.33
C TYR A 48 -14.45 -36.77 2.44
N ILE A 49 -14.04 -36.38 3.65
CA ILE A 49 -14.17 -37.21 4.86
C ILE A 49 -14.79 -36.42 6.01
N GLU A 50 -15.49 -37.14 6.88
CA GLU A 50 -15.91 -36.63 8.19
C GLU A 50 -15.24 -37.48 9.27
N LEU A 51 -14.61 -36.83 10.24
CA LEU A 51 -13.97 -37.47 11.38
C LEU A 51 -14.98 -37.77 12.49
N ASN A 52 -14.65 -38.70 13.38
CA ASN A 52 -15.55 -39.09 14.49
C ASN A 52 -15.82 -37.95 15.48
N ASN A 53 -14.97 -36.91 15.51
CA ASN A 53 -15.16 -35.70 16.30
C ASN A 53 -15.96 -34.62 15.56
N GLY A 54 -16.46 -34.88 14.34
CA GLY A 54 -17.30 -33.98 13.55
C GLY A 54 -16.53 -32.99 12.67
N LEU A 55 -15.19 -33.03 12.66
CA LEU A 55 -14.39 -32.24 11.72
C LEU A 55 -14.60 -32.77 10.30
N ARG A 56 -14.86 -31.86 9.37
CA ARG A 56 -15.08 -32.16 7.95
C ARG A 56 -13.79 -31.82 7.18
N ALA A 57 -13.30 -32.71 6.34
CA ALA A 57 -12.08 -32.46 5.58
C ALA A 57 -12.24 -32.78 4.09
N LEU A 58 -11.59 -31.99 3.25
CA LEU A 58 -11.39 -32.26 1.83
C LEU A 58 -9.91 -32.54 1.56
N LEU A 59 -9.63 -33.73 1.03
CA LEU A 59 -8.29 -34.19 0.69
C LEU A 59 -8.07 -34.00 -0.81
N ILE A 60 -6.95 -33.41 -1.18
CA ILE A 60 -6.60 -33.01 -2.54
C ILE A 60 -5.26 -33.67 -2.89
N SER A 61 -5.30 -34.62 -3.82
CA SER A 61 -4.12 -35.38 -4.25
C SER A 61 -3.69 -34.94 -5.64
N ASP A 62 -2.51 -34.32 -5.74
CA ASP A 62 -1.82 -34.01 -7.01
C ASP A 62 -0.82 -35.12 -7.37
N PHE A 63 -1.21 -36.38 -7.19
CA PHE A 63 -0.35 -37.54 -7.43
C PHE A 63 -0.24 -37.86 -8.93
N SER A 64 0.99 -37.86 -9.48
CA SER A 64 1.27 -38.29 -10.85
C SER A 64 1.96 -39.67 -10.89
N SER A 65 1.38 -40.63 -11.62
CA SER A 65 1.93 -42.01 -11.68
C SER A 65 3.28 -42.13 -12.41
N SER A 66 3.71 -41.08 -13.11
CA SER A 66 4.95 -41.02 -13.89
C SER A 66 6.20 -40.67 -13.06
N GLU A 67 6.04 -40.09 -11.87
CA GLU A 67 7.15 -39.62 -11.01
C GLU A 67 7.77 -40.72 -10.13
N ARG A 68 7.18 -41.93 -10.04
CA ARG A 68 7.73 -43.09 -9.29
C ARG A 68 9.17 -43.50 -9.67
N LYS A 69 9.76 -42.93 -10.73
CA LYS A 69 11.12 -43.23 -11.21
C LYS A 69 12.17 -42.17 -10.88
N SER A 70 11.77 -40.94 -10.57
CA SER A 70 12.68 -39.90 -10.08
C SER A 70 12.91 -40.02 -8.57
N ASP A 71 11.95 -40.59 -7.85
CA ASP A 71 12.01 -40.75 -6.39
C ASP A 71 13.09 -41.77 -5.95
N GLU A 72 13.45 -42.76 -6.78
CA GLU A 72 14.54 -43.71 -6.47
C GLU A 72 15.93 -43.03 -6.41
N ASP A 73 16.11 -41.87 -7.06
CA ASP A 73 17.36 -41.09 -6.97
C ASP A 73 17.33 -40.10 -5.76
N GLU A 74 16.17 -39.84 -5.14
CA GLU A 74 16.01 -38.99 -3.94
C GLU A 74 16.17 -39.75 -2.61
N ASP A 75 16.02 -41.08 -2.62
CA ASP A 75 16.20 -41.94 -1.44
C ASP A 75 17.70 -42.26 -1.18
N ASP A 76 18.56 -42.24 -2.22
CA ASP A 76 20.01 -42.53 -2.12
C ASP A 76 20.80 -41.41 -1.40
N ASP A 77 20.31 -40.16 -1.40
CA ASP A 77 20.93 -39.03 -0.68
C ASP A 77 20.55 -39.02 0.82
N GLU A 78 19.51 -39.76 1.24
CA GLU A 78 19.00 -39.81 2.64
C GLU A 78 19.59 -40.97 3.47
N GLU A 79 20.07 -42.07 2.85
CA GLU A 79 20.81 -43.12 3.60
C GLU A 79 22.11 -42.56 4.23
N GLU A 80 22.68 -41.47 3.69
CA GLU A 80 23.81 -40.75 4.30
C GLU A 80 23.39 -39.77 5.41
N GLU A 81 22.13 -39.28 5.45
CA GLU A 81 21.64 -38.34 6.48
C GLU A 81 21.06 -39.06 7.72
N GLU A 82 20.40 -40.22 7.56
CA GLU A 82 19.86 -40.98 8.71
C GLU A 82 20.95 -41.62 9.59
N GLU A 83 22.13 -41.96 9.03
CA GLU A 83 23.28 -42.43 9.84
C GLU A 83 23.89 -41.30 10.71
N ILE A 84 23.59 -40.03 10.42
CA ILE A 84 24.16 -38.86 11.12
C ILE A 84 23.25 -38.39 12.27
N GLU A 85 21.92 -38.50 12.14
CA GLU A 85 20.98 -38.14 13.23
C GLU A 85 21.07 -39.10 14.44
N GLU A 86 21.43 -40.38 14.23
CA GLU A 86 21.65 -41.31 15.34
C GLU A 86 22.91 -40.98 16.18
N GLU A 87 23.87 -40.20 15.66
CA GLU A 87 25.06 -39.76 16.42
C GLU A 87 24.81 -38.48 17.25
N GLU A 88 23.81 -37.65 16.90
CA GLU A 88 23.49 -36.41 17.62
C GLU A 88 22.58 -36.65 18.86
N GLU A 89 21.77 -37.73 18.88
CA GLU A 89 20.92 -38.05 20.05
C GLU A 89 21.69 -38.50 21.31
N GLU A 90 23.00 -38.79 21.24
CA GLU A 90 23.82 -39.16 22.41
C GLU A 90 24.54 -37.99 23.11
N GLU A 91 24.51 -36.75 22.59
CA GLU A 91 25.22 -35.60 23.20
C GLU A 91 24.32 -34.54 23.90
N ASP A 92 23.00 -34.60 23.76
CA ASP A 92 22.07 -33.60 24.34
C ASP A 92 21.46 -34.01 25.71
N GLU A 93 22.31 -34.18 26.73
CA GLU A 93 21.90 -34.07 28.15
C GLU A 93 22.82 -33.09 28.88
N GLU A 94 22.65 -31.77 28.67
CA GLU A 94 22.90 -30.66 29.63
C GLU A 94 23.05 -29.32 28.87
N GLU A 95 22.00 -28.50 28.83
CA GLU A 95 22.00 -27.03 29.12
C GLU A 95 20.66 -26.40 28.64
N GLU A 96 19.82 -26.02 29.62
CA GLU A 96 18.66 -25.14 29.38
C GLU A 96 19.06 -23.68 29.59
N GLU A 97 18.75 -22.80 28.64
CA GLU A 97 18.36 -21.41 28.93
C GLU A 97 17.63 -20.75 27.73
N ASP A 98 16.37 -20.40 28.00
CA ASP A 98 15.40 -19.50 27.36
C ASP A 98 15.75 -18.73 26.07
N GLY A 99 14.80 -18.77 25.11
CA GLY A 99 14.67 -17.72 24.09
C GLY A 99 13.69 -18.09 22.97
N SER A 100 12.42 -17.72 23.12
CA SER A 100 11.29 -18.03 22.22
C SER A 100 10.61 -16.74 21.71
N GLY A 101 10.18 -16.64 20.44
CA GLY A 101 9.46 -15.44 19.91
C GLY A 101 9.01 -15.36 18.41
N GLU A 102 7.71 -15.57 18.14
CA GLU A 102 6.99 -15.92 16.88
C GLU A 102 6.75 -14.87 15.78
N GLY A 103 6.51 -15.35 14.54
CA GLY A 103 5.24 -15.21 13.78
C GLY A 103 4.98 -13.96 12.91
N THR A 104 5.01 -14.11 11.58
CA THR A 104 4.66 -13.16 10.48
C THR A 104 3.17 -13.16 10.15
N GLY A 105 2.57 -12.00 9.84
CA GLY A 105 1.22 -11.90 9.27
C GLY A 105 1.23 -10.91 8.10
N ASP A 106 0.48 -11.25 7.05
CA ASP A 106 0.29 -10.48 5.82
C ASP A 106 -1.22 -10.40 5.55
N GLU A 107 -1.72 -9.20 5.27
CA GLU A 107 -3.16 -8.88 5.17
C GLU A 107 -3.81 -9.56 3.95
N SER A 108 -5.10 -9.85 4.10
CA SER A 108 -6.03 -10.32 3.06
C SER A 108 -6.03 -9.41 1.83
N GLU A 109 -5.88 -10.01 0.63
CA GLU A 109 -6.03 -9.34 -0.65
C GLU A 109 -7.49 -8.91 -0.90
N GLU A 110 -7.86 -7.69 -0.50
CA GLU A 110 -8.98 -6.98 -1.13
C GLU A 110 -8.44 -6.13 -2.29
N ASN A 111 -8.87 -6.45 -3.52
CA ASN A 111 -8.49 -5.78 -4.78
C ASN A 111 -8.62 -4.24 -4.71
N ASP A 112 -7.49 -3.57 -4.53
CA ASP A 112 -7.33 -2.11 -4.60
C ASP A 112 -6.65 -1.76 -5.95
N ASP A 113 -7.38 -1.99 -7.04
CA ASP A 113 -6.91 -2.01 -8.44
C ASP A 113 -6.56 -0.64 -9.07
N ASP A 114 -6.06 0.34 -8.31
CA ASP A 114 -5.70 1.68 -8.83
C ASP A 114 -4.25 2.14 -8.53
N GLU A 115 -3.33 1.26 -8.08
CA GLU A 115 -1.89 1.57 -7.86
C GLU A 115 -0.93 0.94 -8.91
N GLN A 116 -1.28 1.03 -10.19
CA GLN A 116 -0.61 0.34 -11.29
C GLN A 116 0.83 0.80 -11.67
N ASP A 117 1.54 1.60 -10.86
CA ASP A 117 2.89 2.13 -11.21
C ASP A 117 3.98 1.95 -10.13
N SER A 118 3.66 1.39 -8.94
CA SER A 118 4.66 1.05 -7.91
C SER A 118 4.72 -0.44 -7.54
N GLU A 119 3.83 -1.25 -8.10
CA GLU A 119 3.71 -2.69 -7.81
C GLU A 119 4.83 -3.55 -8.44
N ASP A 120 5.52 -3.05 -9.47
CA ASP A 120 6.51 -3.85 -10.20
C ASP A 120 7.79 -4.17 -9.40
N GLU A 121 8.15 -3.37 -8.37
CA GLU A 121 9.34 -3.65 -7.53
C GLU A 121 9.02 -4.43 -6.24
N GLU A 122 7.78 -4.40 -5.74
CA GLU A 122 7.35 -5.19 -4.58
C GLU A 122 6.89 -6.61 -5.00
N ARG A 123 6.38 -6.79 -6.23
CA ARG A 123 6.06 -8.11 -6.81
C ARG A 123 7.29 -9.01 -7.01
N GLU A 124 8.48 -8.47 -7.23
CA GLU A 124 9.71 -9.28 -7.34
C GLU A 124 10.10 -9.99 -6.03
N VAL A 125 9.57 -9.58 -4.86
CA VAL A 125 9.95 -10.15 -3.55
C VAL A 125 8.92 -11.14 -3.00
N LYS A 126 7.63 -11.02 -3.34
CA LYS A 126 6.58 -11.95 -2.87
C LYS A 126 6.39 -13.20 -3.74
N LYS A 127 6.87 -13.24 -4.98
CA LYS A 127 6.92 -14.49 -5.77
C LYS A 127 8.10 -15.36 -5.34
N LYS A 128 7.97 -16.04 -4.20
CA LYS A 128 8.74 -17.27 -3.94
C LYS A 128 8.24 -18.29 -4.97
N ASN A 129 9.08 -18.67 -5.94
CA ASN A 129 8.81 -19.79 -6.85
C ASN A 129 8.27 -20.97 -6.02
N SER A 130 6.99 -21.28 -6.16
CA SER A 130 6.41 -22.36 -5.39
C SER A 130 6.97 -23.67 -5.93
N VAL A 131 7.71 -24.39 -5.07
CA VAL A 131 7.68 -25.86 -5.16
C VAL A 131 6.20 -26.22 -5.22
N LYS A 132 5.78 -27.28 -5.91
CA LYS A 132 4.45 -27.86 -5.64
C LYS A 132 4.42 -28.33 -4.19
N GLN A 133 4.27 -27.37 -3.28
CA GLN A 133 4.31 -27.53 -1.85
C GLN A 133 3.04 -28.25 -1.48
N SER A 134 3.15 -28.98 -0.38
CA SER A 134 1.95 -29.49 0.26
C SER A 134 1.44 -28.40 1.17
N ALA A 135 0.14 -28.15 1.11
CA ALA A 135 -0.50 -27.07 1.83
C ALA A 135 -1.71 -27.60 2.59
N ALA A 136 -2.04 -26.95 3.70
CA ALA A 136 -3.27 -27.22 4.42
C ALA A 136 -3.85 -25.93 4.99
N ALA A 137 -5.17 -25.83 5.00
CA ALA A 137 -5.90 -24.75 5.64
C ALA A 137 -7.09 -25.26 6.44
N LEU A 138 -7.38 -24.60 7.55
CA LEU A 138 -8.46 -24.95 8.47
C LEU A 138 -9.26 -23.71 8.81
N CYS A 139 -10.55 -23.74 8.46
CA CYS A 139 -11.50 -22.69 8.74
C CYS A 139 -12.38 -23.07 9.93
N ILE A 140 -12.38 -22.22 10.95
CA ILE A 140 -13.26 -22.32 12.11
C ILE A 140 -14.44 -21.38 11.88
N SER A 141 -15.68 -21.87 11.94
CA SER A 141 -16.89 -21.04 11.84
C SER A 141 -17.17 -20.23 13.13
N VAL A 142 -16.16 -19.46 13.56
CA VAL A 142 -16.22 -18.47 14.64
C VAL A 142 -15.24 -17.34 14.31
N GLY A 143 -15.72 -16.10 14.30
CA GLY A 143 -14.89 -14.90 14.16
C GLY A 143 -15.23 -13.82 15.20
N SER A 144 -14.90 -12.57 14.87
CA SER A 144 -15.02 -11.39 15.74
C SER A 144 -16.46 -11.08 16.20
N PHE A 145 -17.51 -11.55 15.50
CA PHE A 145 -18.90 -11.41 15.97
C PHE A 145 -19.14 -12.13 17.30
N SER A 146 -18.36 -13.18 17.57
CA SER A 146 -18.41 -13.93 18.83
C SER A 146 -17.66 -13.27 19.99
N ASP A 147 -16.97 -12.15 19.75
CA ASP A 147 -16.21 -11.45 20.78
C ASP A 147 -17.08 -11.07 21.97
N PRO A 148 -16.56 -11.18 23.20
CA PRO A 148 -17.23 -10.59 24.33
C PRO A 148 -17.32 -9.06 24.21
N ASP A 149 -18.46 -8.49 24.60
CA ASP A 149 -18.65 -7.01 24.61
C ASP A 149 -17.61 -6.28 25.47
N ASP A 150 -17.02 -6.97 26.45
CA ASP A 150 -15.99 -6.45 27.35
C ASP A 150 -14.55 -6.65 26.85
N LEU A 151 -14.36 -7.36 25.73
CA LEU A 151 -13.07 -7.66 25.08
C LEU A 151 -13.22 -7.68 23.53
N PRO A 152 -13.49 -6.55 22.86
CA PRO A 152 -13.46 -6.49 21.40
C PRO A 152 -12.06 -6.77 20.84
N GLY A 153 -11.98 -7.63 19.82
CA GLY A 153 -10.75 -8.16 19.21
C GLY A 153 -10.24 -9.45 19.86
N LEU A 154 -11.06 -10.16 20.64
CA LEU A 154 -10.59 -11.36 21.36
C LEU A 154 -10.42 -12.59 20.44
N ALA A 155 -11.23 -12.71 19.39
CA ALA A 155 -11.09 -13.74 18.37
C ALA A 155 -9.77 -13.56 17.60
N HIS A 156 -9.53 -12.35 17.09
CA HIS A 156 -8.29 -11.99 16.43
C HIS A 156 -7.07 -12.18 17.36
N PHE A 157 -7.18 -11.73 18.62
CA PHE A 157 -6.10 -11.99 19.58
C PHE A 157 -5.89 -13.48 19.91
N LEU A 158 -6.93 -14.33 19.82
CA LEU A 158 -6.76 -15.77 20.00
C LEU A 158 -6.03 -16.40 18.81
N GLU A 159 -6.27 -15.89 17.61
CA GLU A 159 -5.56 -16.32 16.41
C GLU A 159 -4.04 -16.21 16.59
N HIS A 160 -3.53 -15.04 17.00
CA HIS A 160 -2.12 -14.86 17.36
C HIS A 160 -1.68 -15.84 18.45
N MET A 161 -2.46 -15.95 19.53
CA MET A 161 -2.05 -16.67 20.72
C MET A 161 -2.03 -18.21 20.57
N VAL A 162 -2.59 -18.80 19.51
CA VAL A 162 -2.50 -20.25 19.28
C VAL A 162 -1.21 -20.68 18.61
N PHE A 163 -0.51 -19.76 17.94
CA PHE A 163 0.86 -19.98 17.49
C PHE A 163 1.82 -20.12 18.68
N MET A 164 1.46 -19.51 19.83
CA MET A 164 2.22 -19.36 21.10
C MET A 164 2.50 -20.65 21.87
N GLY A 165 3.09 -21.64 21.19
CA GLY A 165 3.44 -22.96 21.67
C GLY A 165 2.24 -23.87 21.98
N SER A 166 2.50 -25.17 22.01
CA SER A 166 1.54 -26.21 22.37
C SER A 166 2.11 -27.20 23.38
N GLU A 167 1.27 -28.03 23.99
CA GLU A 167 1.75 -29.03 24.97
C GLU A 167 2.74 -30.03 24.36
N LYS A 168 2.58 -30.38 23.08
CA LYS A 168 3.49 -31.30 22.36
C LYS A 168 4.73 -30.59 21.79
N TYR A 169 4.57 -29.33 21.40
CA TYR A 169 5.64 -28.48 20.86
C TYR A 169 5.67 -27.16 21.64
N PRO A 170 6.36 -27.12 22.80
CA PRO A 170 6.23 -26.02 23.76
C PRO A 170 7.02 -24.76 23.39
N CYS A 171 7.96 -24.87 22.43
CA CYS A 171 8.64 -23.71 21.89
C CYS A 171 7.61 -22.80 21.22
N GLU A 172 7.59 -21.52 21.61
CA GLU A 172 6.75 -20.45 21.04
C GLU A 172 6.77 -20.58 19.49
N ASN A 173 7.93 -20.44 18.85
CA ASN A 173 8.03 -20.39 17.38
C ASN A 173 8.25 -21.74 16.72
N GLY A 174 8.04 -22.83 17.45
CA GLY A 174 8.47 -24.14 16.98
C GLY A 174 7.91 -24.52 15.61
N PHE A 175 6.75 -23.95 15.25
CA PHE A 175 6.12 -24.16 13.94
C PHE A 175 6.68 -23.24 12.84
N ASP A 176 6.69 -21.91 13.04
CA ASP A 176 7.23 -20.94 12.07
C ASP A 176 8.70 -21.24 11.73
N ALA A 177 9.54 -21.48 12.75
CA ALA A 177 10.94 -21.85 12.56
C ALA A 177 11.09 -23.18 11.78
N PHE A 178 10.19 -24.14 12.02
CA PHE A 178 10.16 -25.39 11.28
C PHE A 178 9.80 -25.16 9.80
N LEU A 179 8.80 -24.33 9.50
CA LEU A 179 8.40 -24.04 8.12
C LEU A 179 9.52 -23.31 7.37
N LYS A 180 10.08 -22.24 7.94
CA LYS A 180 11.18 -21.47 7.32
C LYS A 180 12.40 -22.35 7.05
N LYS A 181 12.79 -23.23 7.99
CA LYS A 181 13.88 -24.20 7.81
C LYS A 181 13.65 -25.14 6.62
N HIS A 182 12.39 -25.47 6.33
CA HIS A 182 12.00 -26.39 5.26
C HIS A 182 11.37 -25.67 4.05
N GLY A 183 11.64 -24.37 3.88
CA GLY A 183 11.19 -23.58 2.75
C GLY A 183 9.67 -23.56 2.60
N GLY A 184 8.95 -23.42 3.72
CA GLY A 184 7.51 -23.22 3.80
C GLY A 184 7.14 -21.88 4.44
N SER A 185 5.85 -21.57 4.47
CA SER A 185 5.26 -20.36 5.05
C SER A 185 3.91 -20.64 5.72
N ASP A 186 3.45 -19.74 6.58
CA ASP A 186 2.15 -19.79 7.24
C ASP A 186 1.49 -18.42 7.34
N ASN A 187 0.16 -18.42 7.46
CA ASN A 187 -0.64 -17.22 7.74
C ASN A 187 -1.96 -17.59 8.44
N ALA A 188 -2.65 -16.58 8.96
CA ALA A 188 -4.01 -16.69 9.49
C ALA A 188 -4.79 -15.38 9.35
N SER A 189 -6.12 -15.47 9.40
CA SER A 189 -7.00 -14.32 9.32
C SER A 189 -8.27 -14.51 10.14
N THR A 190 -8.78 -13.44 10.76
CA THR A 190 -10.03 -13.43 11.53
C THR A 190 -11.04 -12.44 10.95
N ASP A 191 -12.11 -12.98 10.38
CA ASP A 191 -13.23 -12.22 9.84
C ASP A 191 -14.38 -12.13 10.87
N CYS A 192 -15.58 -11.72 10.44
CA CYS A 192 -16.77 -11.55 11.25
C CYS A 192 -17.25 -12.89 11.85
N GLU A 193 -17.38 -13.93 11.02
CA GLU A 193 -17.95 -15.23 11.43
C GLU A 193 -16.99 -16.41 11.24
N ARG A 194 -15.76 -16.17 10.75
CA ARG A 194 -14.75 -17.19 10.47
C ARG A 194 -13.36 -16.76 10.96
N THR A 195 -12.53 -17.75 11.29
CA THR A 195 -11.08 -17.59 11.44
C THR A 195 -10.41 -18.71 10.65
N VAL A 196 -9.47 -18.37 9.77
CA VAL A 196 -8.76 -19.30 8.89
C VAL A 196 -7.29 -19.34 9.27
N PHE A 197 -6.71 -20.53 9.21
CA PHE A 197 -5.27 -20.76 9.38
C PHE A 197 -4.80 -21.54 8.16
N GLN A 198 -3.60 -21.24 7.64
CA GLN A 198 -3.00 -21.96 6.53
C GLN A 198 -1.49 -22.05 6.63
N PHE A 199 -0.93 -23.06 5.98
CA PHE A 199 0.50 -23.17 5.76
C PHE A 199 0.83 -23.98 4.50
N ASP A 200 2.02 -23.77 3.98
CA ASP A 200 2.66 -24.59 2.96
C ASP A 200 4.03 -25.11 3.44
N VAL A 201 4.48 -26.24 2.90
CA VAL A 201 5.84 -26.75 3.13
C VAL A 201 6.20 -27.79 2.07
N GLN A 202 7.49 -28.10 1.97
CA GLN A 202 7.98 -29.21 1.17
C GLN A 202 7.30 -30.54 1.53
N ARG A 203 6.92 -31.32 0.49
CA ARG A 203 6.19 -32.61 0.59
C ARG A 203 6.73 -33.54 1.68
N LYS A 204 8.04 -33.83 1.71
CA LYS A 204 8.65 -34.80 2.64
C LYS A 204 8.41 -34.43 4.12
N ARG A 205 8.31 -33.13 4.43
CA ARG A 205 8.12 -32.60 5.80
C ARG A 205 6.65 -32.30 6.14
N PHE A 206 5.73 -32.54 5.20
CA PHE A 206 4.33 -32.13 5.32
C PHE A 206 3.58 -32.84 6.45
N ARG A 207 3.77 -34.16 6.63
CA ARG A 207 3.10 -34.89 7.71
C ARG A 207 3.47 -34.35 9.10
N GLU A 208 4.75 -34.01 9.25
CA GLU A 208 5.30 -33.46 10.50
C GLU A 208 4.78 -32.04 10.75
N ALA A 209 4.71 -31.22 9.69
CA ALA A 209 4.09 -29.89 9.74
C ALA A 209 2.61 -29.97 10.15
N LEU A 210 1.84 -30.88 9.54
CA LEU A 210 0.43 -31.12 9.88
C LEU A 210 0.26 -31.48 11.37
N ASP A 211 1.14 -32.31 11.92
CA ASP A 211 1.07 -32.71 13.32
C ASP A 211 1.39 -31.57 14.29
N ARG A 212 2.41 -30.74 13.99
CA ARG A 212 2.72 -29.51 14.75
C ARG A 212 1.55 -28.52 14.72
N TRP A 213 1.07 -28.22 13.52
CA TRP A 213 0.01 -27.25 13.27
C TRP A 213 -1.31 -27.68 13.91
N ALA A 214 -1.65 -28.97 13.87
CA ALA A 214 -2.85 -29.50 14.52
C ALA A 214 -2.89 -29.22 16.03
N GLN A 215 -1.72 -29.04 16.69
CA GLN A 215 -1.68 -28.77 18.12
C GLN A 215 -2.25 -27.39 18.51
N PHE A 216 -2.31 -26.44 17.57
CA PHE A 216 -2.99 -25.15 17.76
C PHE A 216 -4.46 -25.34 18.15
N PHE A 217 -5.06 -26.41 17.62
CA PHE A 217 -6.47 -26.75 17.80
C PHE A 217 -6.69 -27.81 18.89
N ILE A 218 -5.65 -28.55 19.28
CA ILE A 218 -5.73 -29.63 20.28
C ILE A 218 -5.44 -29.12 21.69
N CYS A 219 -4.26 -28.53 21.91
CA CYS A 219 -3.83 -28.06 23.23
C CYS A 219 -2.75 -26.96 23.14
N PRO A 220 -3.12 -25.74 22.70
CA PRO A 220 -2.20 -24.60 22.71
C PRO A 220 -1.93 -24.16 24.15
N LEU A 221 -0.69 -23.77 24.42
CA LEU A 221 -0.27 -23.24 25.72
C LEU A 221 -0.84 -21.84 25.94
N MET A 222 -0.87 -21.03 24.87
CA MET A 222 -1.09 -19.58 24.94
C MET A 222 -0.17 -19.00 26.02
N ILE A 223 1.15 -19.05 25.78
CA ILE A 223 2.17 -18.74 26.80
C ILE A 223 1.86 -17.38 27.46
N ARG A 224 1.83 -17.37 28.80
CA ARG A 224 1.36 -16.19 29.55
C ARG A 224 2.25 -14.98 29.34
N ASP A 225 3.55 -15.22 29.22
CA ASP A 225 4.55 -14.16 29.11
C ASP A 225 4.56 -13.54 27.70
N ALA A 226 4.02 -14.24 26.68
CA ALA A 226 3.82 -13.73 25.33
C ALA A 226 2.62 -12.78 25.19
N ILE A 227 1.61 -12.89 26.07
CA ILE A 227 0.36 -12.10 25.98
C ILE A 227 0.61 -10.60 25.86
N GLU A 228 1.52 -10.04 26.64
CA GLU A 228 1.75 -8.60 26.60
C GLU A 228 2.46 -8.16 25.32
N ARG A 229 3.31 -9.01 24.72
CA ARG A 229 3.96 -8.76 23.44
C ARG A 229 2.97 -8.85 22.29
N GLU A 230 2.14 -9.90 22.28
CA GLU A 230 1.17 -10.13 21.21
C GLU A 230 0.04 -9.09 21.17
N VAL A 231 -0.35 -8.52 22.32
CA VAL A 231 -1.27 -7.37 22.30
C VAL A 231 -0.63 -6.14 21.63
N GLU A 232 0.69 -5.94 21.75
CA GLU A 232 1.38 -4.84 21.06
C GLU A 232 1.53 -5.12 19.56
N ALA A 233 1.64 -6.39 19.15
CA ALA A 233 1.59 -6.79 17.74
C ALA A 233 0.23 -6.44 17.12
N VAL A 234 -0.87 -6.88 17.74
CA VAL A 234 -2.25 -6.55 17.31
C VAL A 234 -2.49 -5.03 17.28
N ASP A 235 -1.96 -4.29 18.25
CA ASP A 235 -2.05 -2.81 18.27
C ASP A 235 -1.29 -2.16 17.12
N SER A 236 -0.13 -2.73 16.74
CA SER A 236 0.70 -2.24 15.64
C SER A 236 0.04 -2.49 14.29
N GLU A 237 -0.53 -3.68 14.10
CA GLU A 237 -1.34 -4.04 12.93
C GLU A 237 -2.53 -3.07 12.76
N PHE A 238 -3.29 -2.82 13.84
CA PHE A 238 -4.37 -1.83 13.79
C PHE A 238 -3.87 -0.40 13.46
N GLN A 239 -2.67 0.01 13.90
CA GLN A 239 -2.13 1.32 13.53
C GLN A 239 -1.75 1.41 12.04
N LEU A 240 -1.30 0.30 11.43
CA LEU A 240 -1.00 0.21 10.00
C LEU A 240 -2.29 0.24 9.15
N ALA A 241 -3.35 -0.43 9.61
CA ALA A 241 -4.66 -0.42 8.97
C ALA A 241 -5.40 0.93 9.09
N LYS A 242 -5.17 1.70 10.15
CA LYS A 242 -5.87 2.97 10.47
C LYS A 242 -5.85 4.07 9.37
N PRO A 243 -4.75 4.28 8.61
CA PRO A 243 -4.76 5.19 7.46
C PRO A 243 -5.50 4.66 6.23
N SER A 244 -5.85 3.37 6.14
CA SER A 244 -6.62 2.82 5.01
C SER A 244 -8.04 3.40 4.96
N ASP A 245 -8.41 4.04 3.84
CA ASP A 245 -9.76 4.56 3.64
C ASP A 245 -10.82 3.44 3.62
N SER A 246 -10.46 2.21 3.21
CA SER A 246 -11.35 1.03 3.27
C SER A 246 -11.68 0.66 4.71
N HIS A 247 -10.68 0.40 5.55
CA HIS A 247 -10.88 0.06 6.97
C HIS A 247 -11.60 1.18 7.74
N ARG A 248 -11.31 2.45 7.43
CA ARG A 248 -12.01 3.60 8.01
C ARG A 248 -13.49 3.63 7.62
N LYS A 249 -13.81 3.30 6.37
CA LYS A 249 -15.18 3.16 5.88
C LYS A 249 -15.90 2.02 6.61
N GLU A 250 -15.25 0.87 6.78
CA GLU A 250 -15.84 -0.25 7.53
C GLU A 250 -16.17 0.13 8.97
N MET A 251 -15.23 0.74 9.70
CA MET A 251 -15.45 1.23 11.06
C MET A 251 -16.60 2.25 11.13
N LEU A 252 -16.68 3.15 10.13
CA LEU A 252 -17.80 4.08 10.02
C LEU A 252 -19.11 3.32 9.84
N PHE A 253 -19.18 2.38 8.91
CA PHE A 253 -20.36 1.56 8.66
C PHE A 253 -20.77 0.78 9.91
N GLY A 254 -19.85 0.07 10.56
CA GLY A 254 -20.09 -0.65 11.81
C GLY A 254 -20.71 0.25 12.88
N SER A 255 -20.25 1.50 12.99
CA SER A 255 -20.83 2.48 13.93
C SER A 255 -22.30 2.87 13.66
N LEU A 256 -22.81 2.58 12.45
CA LEU A 256 -24.21 2.85 12.05
C LEU A 256 -25.15 1.67 12.33
N ALA A 257 -24.60 0.52 12.72
CA ALA A 257 -25.37 -0.66 13.08
C ALA A 257 -26.21 -0.43 14.35
N ARG A 258 -27.25 -1.24 14.52
CA ARG A 258 -28.10 -1.23 15.72
C ARG A 258 -27.26 -1.48 16.98
N PRO A 259 -27.57 -0.80 18.10
CA PRO A 259 -26.96 -1.12 19.38
C PRO A 259 -27.13 -2.61 19.71
N HIS A 260 -26.07 -3.23 20.23
CA HIS A 260 -25.99 -4.66 20.55
C HIS A 260 -25.92 -5.63 19.36
N HIS A 261 -25.94 -5.15 18.12
CA HIS A 261 -25.56 -6.00 16.99
C HIS A 261 -24.04 -6.23 16.98
N PRO A 262 -23.52 -7.44 16.71
CA PRO A 262 -22.08 -7.72 16.65
C PRO A 262 -21.29 -6.80 15.72
N MET A 263 -21.86 -6.44 14.57
CA MET A 263 -21.30 -5.46 13.62
C MET A 263 -20.97 -4.07 14.22
N ALA A 264 -21.55 -3.70 15.37
CA ALA A 264 -21.22 -2.45 16.05
C ALA A 264 -19.95 -2.53 16.91
N LYS A 265 -19.35 -3.73 17.04
CA LYS A 265 -18.12 -3.95 17.82
C LYS A 265 -16.90 -3.48 17.03
N PHE A 266 -15.83 -3.23 17.76
CA PHE A 266 -14.51 -3.01 17.20
C PHE A 266 -13.84 -4.37 16.97
N LEU A 267 -13.76 -4.82 15.72
CA LEU A 267 -13.42 -6.20 15.36
C LEU A 267 -11.91 -6.49 15.43
N TRP A 268 -11.07 -5.45 15.21
CA TRP A 268 -9.61 -5.57 15.21
C TRP A 268 -9.01 -5.92 16.58
N GLY A 269 -9.41 -5.18 17.63
CA GLY A 269 -8.69 -5.19 18.90
C GLY A 269 -7.48 -4.25 18.90
N ASN A 270 -7.04 -3.83 20.09
CA ASN A 270 -5.84 -3.01 20.29
C ASN A 270 -5.42 -3.00 21.77
N THR A 271 -4.37 -2.24 22.10
CA THR A 271 -3.89 -2.08 23.49
C THR A 271 -4.95 -1.50 24.43
N GLN A 272 -5.90 -0.70 23.94
CA GLN A 272 -6.99 -0.19 24.75
C GLN A 272 -7.98 -1.31 25.15
N THR A 273 -8.46 -2.10 24.18
CA THR A 273 -9.51 -3.11 24.39
C THR A 273 -8.99 -4.39 25.03
N LEU A 274 -7.73 -4.76 24.78
CA LEU A 274 -7.15 -6.04 25.22
C LEU A 274 -6.24 -5.91 26.45
N LYS A 275 -5.73 -4.71 26.78
CA LYS A 275 -4.80 -4.52 27.92
C LYS A 275 -5.29 -3.45 28.89
N THR A 276 -5.53 -2.23 28.43
CA THR A 276 -5.79 -1.08 29.32
C THR A 276 -7.15 -1.13 30.01
N GLU A 277 -8.24 -1.30 29.26
CA GLU A 277 -9.59 -1.38 29.81
C GLU A 277 -9.81 -2.65 30.65
N PRO A 278 -9.36 -3.84 30.22
CA PRO A 278 -9.46 -5.05 31.03
C PRO A 278 -8.72 -4.91 32.37
N LYS A 279 -7.51 -4.35 32.37
CA LYS A 279 -6.73 -4.10 33.59
C LYS A 279 -7.46 -3.15 34.54
N LYS A 280 -8.06 -2.08 34.02
CA LYS A 280 -8.88 -1.13 34.79
C LYS A 280 -10.12 -1.81 35.38
N ASN A 281 -10.76 -2.69 34.62
CA ASN A 281 -11.98 -3.41 35.02
C ASN A 281 -11.71 -4.70 35.79
N LYS A 282 -10.43 -5.03 36.05
CA LYS A 282 -9.97 -6.28 36.73
C LYS A 282 -10.41 -7.55 35.99
N ILE A 283 -10.51 -7.48 34.67
CA ILE A 283 -10.77 -8.62 33.80
C ILE A 283 -9.44 -9.35 33.58
N ASN A 284 -9.44 -10.66 33.80
CA ASN A 284 -8.28 -11.50 33.50
C ASN A 284 -8.40 -11.98 32.05
N VAL A 285 -7.70 -11.30 31.15
CA VAL A 285 -7.73 -11.53 29.69
C VAL A 285 -7.32 -12.97 29.37
N TYR A 286 -6.20 -13.45 29.91
CA TYR A 286 -5.74 -14.84 29.72
C TYR A 286 -6.82 -15.89 30.03
N LYS A 287 -7.51 -15.74 31.16
CA LYS A 287 -8.58 -16.67 31.55
C LYS A 287 -9.78 -16.58 30.59
N ARG A 288 -10.07 -15.39 30.05
CA ARG A 288 -11.15 -15.18 29.07
C ARG A 288 -10.78 -15.76 27.71
N LEU A 289 -9.54 -15.59 27.28
CA LEU A 289 -8.96 -16.19 26.09
C LEU A 289 -9.04 -17.72 26.12
N ARG A 290 -8.53 -18.36 27.19
CA ARG A 290 -8.64 -19.82 27.40
C ARG A 290 -10.10 -20.30 27.45
N LYS A 291 -11.01 -19.49 27.97
CA LYS A 291 -12.45 -19.82 27.99
C LYS A 291 -13.06 -19.71 26.58
N PHE A 292 -12.63 -18.71 25.80
CA PHE A 292 -13.06 -18.51 24.42
C PHE A 292 -12.60 -19.68 23.56
N TRP A 293 -11.32 -20.04 23.59
CA TRP A 293 -10.76 -21.21 22.90
C TRP A 293 -11.55 -22.49 23.23
N LYS A 294 -11.75 -22.82 24.52
CA LYS A 294 -12.54 -24.01 24.93
C LYS A 294 -13.99 -24.02 24.43
N ARG A 295 -14.58 -22.84 24.21
CA ARG A 295 -15.97 -22.71 23.75
C ARG A 295 -16.07 -22.80 22.23
N HIS A 296 -15.08 -22.29 21.52
CA HIS A 296 -15.18 -21.97 20.10
C HIS A 296 -14.25 -22.80 19.21
N TYR A 297 -13.09 -23.22 19.69
CA TYR A 297 -12.17 -24.09 18.93
C TYR A 297 -12.60 -25.53 19.14
N SER A 298 -13.62 -25.94 18.37
CA SER A 298 -14.22 -27.26 18.48
C SER A 298 -14.35 -27.94 17.13
N ALA A 299 -13.99 -29.22 17.05
CA ALA A 299 -13.87 -29.98 15.80
C ALA A 299 -15.08 -29.89 14.87
N HIS A 300 -16.31 -29.95 15.39
CA HIS A 300 -17.53 -29.89 14.57
C HIS A 300 -17.88 -28.49 14.05
N TYR A 301 -17.08 -27.47 14.37
CA TYR A 301 -17.14 -26.13 13.75
C TYR A 301 -16.08 -25.97 12.66
N MET A 302 -15.24 -26.98 12.45
CA MET A 302 -14.05 -26.88 11.61
C MET A 302 -14.24 -27.58 10.27
N THR A 303 -13.70 -26.95 9.23
CA THR A 303 -13.45 -27.54 7.91
C THR A 303 -11.95 -27.50 7.65
N LEU A 304 -11.42 -28.53 7.00
CA LEU A 304 -9.99 -28.69 6.73
C LEU A 304 -9.79 -29.04 5.26
N ALA A 305 -8.93 -28.32 4.55
CA ALA A 305 -8.44 -28.70 3.24
C ALA A 305 -6.97 -29.13 3.33
N VAL A 306 -6.61 -30.24 2.69
CA VAL A 306 -5.23 -30.77 2.70
C VAL A 306 -4.83 -31.15 1.28
N GLN A 307 -3.85 -30.44 0.73
CA GLN A 307 -3.28 -30.70 -0.59
C GLN A 307 -1.86 -31.24 -0.51
N SER A 308 -1.58 -32.34 -1.21
CA SER A 308 -0.22 -32.87 -1.37
C SER A 308 -0.09 -33.76 -2.60
N LYS A 309 1.14 -34.13 -2.95
CA LYS A 309 1.45 -35.18 -3.94
C LYS A 309 1.24 -36.61 -3.41
N GLU A 310 0.85 -36.77 -2.16
CA GLU A 310 0.48 -38.07 -1.59
C GLU A 310 -0.83 -38.61 -2.13
N THR A 311 -1.03 -39.93 -2.02
CA THR A 311 -2.31 -40.55 -2.36
C THR A 311 -3.41 -40.12 -1.39
N LEU A 312 -4.66 -40.14 -1.84
CA LEU A 312 -5.84 -39.85 -1.01
C LEU A 312 -5.93 -40.78 0.22
N ASP A 313 -5.49 -42.04 0.09
CA ASP A 313 -5.49 -43.00 1.20
C ASP A 313 -4.45 -42.62 2.26
N THR A 314 -3.25 -42.18 1.83
CA THR A 314 -2.21 -41.64 2.72
C THR A 314 -2.70 -40.39 3.45
N LEU A 315 -3.27 -39.42 2.71
CA LEU A 315 -3.79 -38.18 3.28
C LEU A 315 -4.93 -38.44 4.27
N GLU A 316 -5.84 -39.36 3.94
CA GLU A 316 -6.91 -39.76 4.84
C GLU A 316 -6.38 -40.37 6.13
N GLN A 317 -5.37 -41.24 6.04
CA GLN A 317 -4.72 -41.82 7.21
C GLN A 317 -4.11 -40.72 8.09
N TRP A 318 -3.32 -39.81 7.52
CA TRP A 318 -2.68 -38.73 8.26
C TRP A 318 -3.71 -37.82 8.94
N VAL A 319 -4.74 -37.39 8.21
CA VAL A 319 -5.79 -36.52 8.77
C VAL A 319 -6.56 -37.23 9.90
N ARG A 320 -6.87 -38.52 9.75
CA ARG A 320 -7.55 -39.29 10.80
C ARG A 320 -6.67 -39.48 12.04
N GLU A 321 -5.38 -39.74 11.87
CA GLU A 321 -4.44 -39.90 12.98
C GLU A 321 -4.25 -38.58 13.74
N ILE A 322 -3.98 -37.49 13.02
CA ILE A 322 -3.58 -36.19 13.59
C ILE A 322 -4.78 -35.43 14.16
N PHE A 323 -5.84 -35.25 13.37
CA PHE A 323 -6.95 -34.33 13.73
C PHE A 323 -8.09 -34.97 14.51
N SER A 324 -8.07 -36.31 14.73
CA SER A 324 -9.09 -36.97 15.55
C SER A 324 -9.05 -36.56 17.03
N SER A 325 -7.92 -36.01 17.48
CA SER A 325 -7.71 -35.51 18.85
C SER A 325 -8.27 -34.11 19.08
N VAL A 326 -8.67 -33.38 18.04
CA VAL A 326 -9.27 -32.04 18.18
C VAL A 326 -10.56 -32.16 18.99
N PRO A 327 -10.76 -31.35 20.05
CA PRO A 327 -11.86 -31.52 20.97
C PRO A 327 -13.21 -31.18 20.35
N ASN A 328 -14.21 -32.03 20.55
CA ASN A 328 -15.62 -31.71 20.31
C ASN A 328 -16.30 -31.42 21.65
N ASN A 329 -16.79 -30.19 21.84
CA ASN A 329 -17.45 -29.75 23.07
C ASN A 329 -18.96 -30.04 23.10
N GLY A 330 -19.54 -30.54 22.01
CA GLY A 330 -20.95 -30.90 21.87
C GLY A 330 -21.93 -29.73 21.90
N LEU A 331 -21.45 -28.49 21.88
CA LEU A 331 -22.28 -27.28 21.91
C LEU A 331 -22.67 -26.86 20.48
N PRO A 332 -23.81 -26.18 20.28
CA PRO A 332 -24.13 -25.61 18.98
C PRO A 332 -23.14 -24.49 18.62
N HIS A 333 -22.81 -24.37 17.34
CA HIS A 333 -22.01 -23.25 16.84
C HIS A 333 -22.75 -21.92 17.09
N PRO A 334 -22.03 -20.80 17.27
CA PRO A 334 -22.64 -19.47 17.30
C PRO A 334 -23.40 -19.21 15.99
N GLU A 335 -24.63 -18.71 16.09
CA GLU A 335 -25.46 -18.38 14.92
C GLU A 335 -26.01 -16.97 15.07
N PHE A 336 -25.85 -16.15 14.04
CA PHE A 336 -26.28 -14.75 14.04
C PHE A 336 -27.45 -14.48 13.09
N SER A 337 -27.93 -15.51 12.36
CA SER A 337 -29.03 -15.44 11.38
C SER A 337 -30.36 -14.84 11.88
N HIS A 338 -30.54 -14.77 13.21
CA HIS A 338 -31.69 -14.17 13.87
C HIS A 338 -31.56 -12.65 14.07
N LEU A 339 -30.38 -12.08 13.87
CA LEU A 339 -30.03 -10.65 14.06
C LEU A 339 -30.08 -9.88 12.74
N LEU A 340 -31.13 -10.08 11.95
CA LEU A 340 -31.26 -9.47 10.63
C LEU A 340 -31.41 -7.93 10.68
N GLU A 341 -31.04 -7.31 9.56
CA GLU A 341 -31.17 -5.86 9.31
C GLU A 341 -30.42 -4.97 10.33
N PRO A 342 -29.10 -5.12 10.52
CA PRO A 342 -28.34 -4.29 11.46
C PRO A 342 -28.39 -2.80 11.11
N PHE A 343 -28.52 -2.48 9.83
CA PHE A 343 -28.50 -1.11 9.31
C PHE A 343 -29.87 -0.50 9.12
N ASN A 344 -30.95 -1.16 9.57
CA ASN A 344 -32.28 -0.55 9.60
C ASN A 344 -32.37 0.42 10.79
N THR A 345 -31.64 1.54 10.63
CA THR A 345 -31.51 2.67 11.55
C THR A 345 -31.67 3.97 10.74
N PRO A 346 -32.23 5.06 11.33
CA PRO A 346 -32.25 6.36 10.67
C PRO A 346 -30.86 6.97 10.43
N ALA A 347 -29.82 6.42 11.05
CA ALA A 347 -28.45 6.87 10.85
C ALA A 347 -27.92 6.40 9.49
N PHE A 348 -28.12 5.12 9.15
CA PHE A 348 -27.59 4.54 7.91
C PHE A 348 -28.06 5.26 6.64
N ASN A 349 -29.35 5.63 6.54
CA ASN A 349 -29.92 6.23 5.33
C ASN A 349 -29.63 7.73 5.19
N LYS A 350 -28.35 8.10 5.10
CA LYS A 350 -27.87 9.49 5.04
C LYS A 350 -26.73 9.68 4.05
N LEU A 351 -26.47 10.95 3.73
CA LEU A 351 -25.24 11.39 3.10
C LEU A 351 -24.19 11.72 4.18
N TYR A 352 -23.09 10.98 4.12
CA TYR A 352 -21.88 11.18 4.90
C TYR A 352 -20.85 11.89 4.01
N ARG A 353 -20.25 12.94 4.55
CA ARG A 353 -19.15 13.66 3.91
C ARG A 353 -17.89 13.33 4.70
N VAL A 354 -16.95 12.66 4.07
CA VAL A 354 -15.74 12.14 4.72
C VAL A 354 -14.52 12.74 4.06
N VAL A 355 -13.54 13.05 4.90
CA VAL A 355 -12.20 13.43 4.45
C VAL A 355 -11.42 12.13 4.26
N PRO A 356 -11.11 11.73 3.01
CA PRO A 356 -10.26 10.59 2.74
C PRO A 356 -8.81 10.89 3.11
N VAL A 357 -8.01 9.85 3.31
CA VAL A 357 -6.55 9.93 3.40
C VAL A 357 -5.98 10.14 1.99
N ARG A 358 -6.47 9.39 0.99
CA ARG A 358 -6.13 9.61 -0.43
C ARG A 358 -6.73 10.93 -0.93
N LYS A 359 -6.00 11.67 -1.78
CA LYS A 359 -6.44 12.98 -2.30
C LYS A 359 -7.37 12.85 -3.51
N GLU A 360 -8.47 12.12 -3.35
CA GLU A 360 -9.41 11.84 -4.44
C GLU A 360 -10.86 12.23 -4.11
N HIS A 361 -11.66 12.44 -5.15
CA HIS A 361 -13.10 12.59 -5.01
C HIS A 361 -13.76 11.26 -5.32
N SER A 362 -14.51 10.72 -4.37
CA SER A 362 -15.24 9.47 -4.57
C SER A 362 -16.66 9.56 -4.02
N LEU A 363 -17.60 8.94 -4.72
CA LEU A 363 -18.98 8.75 -4.27
C LEU A 363 -19.27 7.26 -4.18
N THR A 364 -19.46 6.78 -2.96
CA THR A 364 -19.95 5.42 -2.68
C THR A 364 -21.45 5.46 -2.39
N ILE A 365 -22.19 4.60 -3.06
CA ILE A 365 -23.64 4.44 -2.94
C ILE A 365 -23.91 3.01 -2.49
N SER A 366 -24.30 2.81 -1.23
CA SER A 366 -24.41 1.49 -0.62
C SER A 366 -25.82 1.18 -0.14
N TRP A 367 -26.21 -0.10 -0.24
CA TRP A 367 -27.45 -0.65 0.30
C TRP A 367 -27.15 -1.85 1.18
N ALA A 368 -27.76 -1.87 2.38
CA ALA A 368 -27.82 -3.06 3.20
C ALA A 368 -29.01 -3.94 2.77
N LEU A 369 -28.69 -5.16 2.35
CA LEU A 369 -29.59 -6.15 1.79
C LEU A 369 -29.73 -7.35 2.75
N PRO A 370 -30.79 -8.16 2.65
CA PRO A 370 -30.85 -9.45 3.33
C PRO A 370 -29.65 -10.34 2.95
N PRO A 371 -29.24 -11.29 3.80
CA PRO A 371 -28.16 -12.24 3.49
C PRO A 371 -28.40 -12.95 2.15
N GLN A 372 -27.37 -12.97 1.28
CA GLN A 372 -27.45 -13.56 -0.05
C GLN A 372 -26.79 -14.94 -0.19
N GLU A 373 -26.08 -15.43 0.82
CA GLU A 373 -25.34 -16.71 0.81
C GLU A 373 -26.18 -17.89 0.29
N LYS A 374 -27.43 -18.00 0.73
CA LYS A 374 -28.35 -19.09 0.31
C LYS A 374 -28.73 -19.06 -1.16
N HIS A 375 -28.41 -17.97 -1.86
CA HIS A 375 -28.69 -17.75 -3.27
C HIS A 375 -27.43 -17.87 -4.15
N TYR A 376 -26.33 -18.46 -3.65
CA TYR A 376 -25.10 -18.67 -4.42
C TYR A 376 -25.32 -19.39 -5.76
N ARG A 377 -26.31 -20.27 -5.87
CA ARG A 377 -26.63 -20.94 -7.15
C ARG A 377 -27.19 -20.00 -8.22
N VAL A 378 -27.73 -18.84 -7.80
CA VAL A 378 -28.27 -17.79 -8.68
C VAL A 378 -27.28 -16.63 -8.83
N LYS A 379 -26.52 -16.29 -7.78
CA LYS A 379 -25.61 -15.12 -7.68
C LYS A 379 -26.28 -13.78 -8.06
N PRO A 380 -27.32 -13.34 -7.34
CA PRO A 380 -28.05 -12.12 -7.70
C PRO A 380 -27.18 -10.86 -7.62
N LEU A 381 -26.26 -10.76 -6.66
CA LEU A 381 -25.36 -9.60 -6.55
C LEU A 381 -24.34 -9.57 -7.70
N HIS A 382 -23.77 -10.72 -8.06
CA HIS A 382 -22.86 -10.85 -9.21
C HIS A 382 -23.55 -10.49 -10.54
N TYR A 383 -24.79 -10.91 -10.75
CA TYR A 383 -25.54 -10.48 -11.93
C TYR A 383 -25.74 -8.95 -11.99
N LEU A 384 -25.95 -8.31 -10.83
CA LEU A 384 -26.14 -6.87 -10.75
C LEU A 384 -24.82 -6.09 -10.88
N SER A 385 -23.70 -6.62 -10.35
CA SER A 385 -22.37 -6.04 -10.52
C SER A 385 -22.00 -5.93 -11.99
N TRP A 386 -22.16 -7.02 -12.76
CA TRP A 386 -21.91 -7.07 -14.20
C TRP A 386 -22.66 -5.98 -14.97
N LEU A 387 -23.93 -5.72 -14.64
CA LEU A 387 -24.73 -4.72 -15.33
C LEU A 387 -24.38 -3.28 -14.93
N ILE A 388 -24.04 -3.05 -13.66
CA ILE A 388 -23.78 -1.72 -13.13
C ILE A 388 -22.34 -1.29 -13.42
N GLY A 389 -21.38 -2.20 -13.27
CA GLY A 389 -19.96 -2.02 -13.57
C GLY A 389 -19.61 -2.10 -15.06
N HIS A 390 -20.55 -2.43 -15.95
CA HIS A 390 -20.29 -2.50 -17.39
C HIS A 390 -19.70 -1.17 -17.92
N GLU A 391 -18.59 -1.25 -18.67
CA GLU A 391 -17.89 -0.06 -19.17
C GLU A 391 -18.25 0.33 -20.62
N GLY A 392 -18.83 -0.60 -21.37
CA GLY A 392 -19.11 -0.42 -22.80
C GLY A 392 -20.18 0.63 -23.11
N VAL A 393 -20.34 0.93 -24.40
CA VAL A 393 -21.24 1.98 -24.90
C VAL A 393 -22.67 1.79 -24.38
N GLY A 394 -23.24 2.86 -23.83
CA GLY A 394 -24.60 2.87 -23.27
C GLY A 394 -24.67 2.54 -21.79
N SER A 395 -23.55 2.18 -21.15
CA SER A 395 -23.50 2.01 -19.69
C SER A 395 -23.58 3.32 -18.92
N ILE A 396 -23.80 3.22 -17.60
CA ILE A 396 -23.79 4.37 -16.71
C ILE A 396 -22.42 5.04 -16.66
N LEU A 397 -21.33 4.27 -16.62
CA LEU A 397 -19.97 4.82 -16.65
C LEU A 397 -19.69 5.55 -17.97
N SER A 398 -20.08 4.97 -19.11
CA SER A 398 -19.96 5.61 -20.43
C SER A 398 -20.65 6.98 -20.47
N LEU A 399 -21.85 7.09 -19.89
CA LEU A 399 -22.58 8.37 -19.79
C LEU A 399 -21.89 9.38 -18.87
N LEU A 400 -21.37 8.93 -17.71
CA LEU A 400 -20.67 9.80 -16.76
C LEU A 400 -19.32 10.29 -17.31
N ARG A 401 -18.54 9.41 -17.97
CA ARG A 401 -17.30 9.77 -18.68
C ARG A 401 -17.57 10.80 -19.79
N LYS A 402 -18.64 10.61 -20.58
CA LYS A 402 -19.05 11.58 -21.64
C LYS A 402 -19.38 12.97 -21.09
N LYS A 403 -19.77 13.07 -19.81
CA LYS A 403 -20.02 14.33 -19.10
C LYS A 403 -18.80 14.86 -18.35
N CYS A 404 -17.68 14.15 -18.40
CA CYS A 404 -16.48 14.39 -17.61
C CYS A 404 -16.75 14.40 -16.10
N TRP A 405 -17.69 13.57 -15.61
CA TRP A 405 -18.08 13.51 -14.21
C TRP A 405 -17.45 12.34 -13.43
N ALA A 406 -17.04 11.27 -14.10
CA ALA A 406 -16.40 10.12 -13.46
C ALA A 406 -15.24 9.59 -14.29
N LEU A 407 -14.26 9.00 -13.61
CA LEU A 407 -13.10 8.33 -14.21
C LEU A 407 -13.33 6.81 -14.25
N ALA A 408 -13.78 6.24 -13.13
CA ALA A 408 -14.06 4.83 -12.94
C ALA A 408 -15.37 4.63 -12.19
N LEU A 409 -15.96 3.45 -12.33
CA LEU A 409 -17.14 3.03 -11.58
C LEU A 409 -17.10 1.52 -11.38
N TYR A 410 -17.20 1.12 -10.12
CA TYR A 410 -17.26 -0.28 -9.72
C TYR A 410 -18.57 -0.50 -8.96
N GLY A 411 -19.26 -1.58 -9.26
CA GLY A 411 -20.50 -1.95 -8.57
C GLY A 411 -20.43 -3.40 -8.15
N GLY A 412 -20.65 -3.70 -6.87
CA GLY A 412 -20.51 -5.07 -6.39
C GLY A 412 -20.62 -5.22 -4.88
N ASN A 413 -20.26 -6.41 -4.43
CA ASN A 413 -20.10 -6.85 -3.05
C ASN A 413 -18.72 -7.52 -3.02
N SER A 414 -17.88 -7.21 -2.02
CA SER A 414 -16.54 -7.80 -1.93
C SER A 414 -16.55 -9.24 -1.42
N GLU A 415 -17.72 -9.80 -1.09
CA GLU A 415 -17.93 -11.14 -0.53
C GLU A 415 -17.18 -11.44 0.79
N THR A 416 -16.46 -10.47 1.36
CA THR A 416 -15.84 -10.56 2.69
C THR A 416 -16.89 -10.65 3.79
N GLY A 417 -16.55 -11.17 4.97
CA GLY A 417 -17.50 -11.34 6.06
C GLY A 417 -18.08 -10.02 6.59
N PHE A 418 -17.39 -8.90 6.37
CA PHE A 418 -17.97 -7.56 6.57
C PHE A 418 -19.12 -7.29 5.61
N ASP A 419 -18.94 -7.61 4.33
CA ASP A 419 -19.84 -7.28 3.23
C ASP A 419 -20.91 -8.36 3.00
N GLN A 420 -20.67 -9.61 3.38
CA GLN A 420 -21.56 -10.75 3.23
C GLN A 420 -21.43 -11.71 4.42
N ASN A 421 -22.50 -11.81 5.21
CA ASN A 421 -22.56 -12.74 6.35
C ASN A 421 -23.99 -13.22 6.61
N SER A 422 -24.17 -14.04 7.65
CA SER A 422 -25.46 -14.60 8.02
C SER A 422 -26.53 -13.56 8.43
N THR A 423 -26.14 -12.28 8.63
CA THR A 423 -27.01 -11.20 9.12
C THR A 423 -27.45 -10.19 8.04
N TYR A 424 -26.62 -9.94 7.02
CA TYR A 424 -26.92 -9.09 5.84
C TYR A 424 -25.91 -9.30 4.71
N SER A 425 -26.16 -8.64 3.57
CA SER A 425 -25.17 -8.39 2.52
C SER A 425 -25.14 -6.90 2.15
N ILE A 426 -23.99 -6.34 1.77
CA ILE A 426 -23.85 -4.95 1.31
C ILE A 426 -23.63 -4.95 -0.20
N PHE A 427 -24.42 -4.18 -0.93
CA PHE A 427 -24.13 -3.89 -2.34
C PHE A 427 -23.75 -2.43 -2.48
N SER A 428 -22.61 -2.14 -3.09
CA SER A 428 -22.06 -0.80 -3.23
C SER A 428 -21.77 -0.44 -4.67
N ILE A 429 -21.95 0.83 -5.02
CA ILE A 429 -21.46 1.43 -6.27
C ILE A 429 -20.47 2.51 -5.88
N ASN A 430 -19.20 2.29 -6.20
CA ASN A 430 -18.11 3.25 -5.99
C ASN A 430 -17.85 3.99 -7.29
N ILE A 431 -17.77 5.32 -7.24
CA ILE A 431 -17.55 6.17 -8.41
C ILE A 431 -16.41 7.12 -8.11
N THR A 432 -15.31 6.98 -8.84
CA THR A 432 -14.19 7.93 -8.79
C THR A 432 -14.58 9.16 -9.60
N LEU A 433 -14.78 10.28 -8.92
CA LEU A 433 -15.30 11.53 -9.46
C LEU A 433 -14.16 12.44 -9.95
N THR A 434 -14.45 13.21 -11.00
CA THR A 434 -13.65 14.40 -11.32
C THR A 434 -14.07 15.58 -10.43
N ASP A 435 -13.34 16.69 -10.44
CA ASP A 435 -13.77 17.94 -9.77
C ASP A 435 -15.17 18.38 -10.23
N GLN A 436 -15.47 18.24 -11.54
CA GLN A 436 -16.79 18.56 -12.08
C GLN A 436 -17.85 17.55 -11.60
N GLY A 437 -17.50 16.28 -11.52
CA GLY A 437 -18.34 15.23 -10.94
C GLY A 437 -18.67 15.50 -9.49
N PHE A 438 -17.68 15.86 -8.69
CA PHE A 438 -17.81 16.25 -7.29
C PHE A 438 -18.74 17.46 -7.12
N GLN A 439 -18.57 18.51 -7.93
CA GLN A 439 -19.46 19.67 -7.91
C GLN A 439 -20.91 19.32 -8.30
N ASN A 440 -21.12 18.25 -9.08
CA ASN A 440 -22.42 17.80 -9.57
C ASN A 440 -22.82 16.41 -9.02
N PHE A 441 -22.34 16.05 -7.82
CA PHE A 441 -22.50 14.68 -7.31
C PHE A 441 -23.97 14.27 -7.11
N TYR A 442 -24.88 15.23 -6.88
CA TYR A 442 -26.32 14.96 -6.84
C TYR A 442 -26.85 14.51 -8.22
N GLN A 443 -26.41 15.14 -9.30
CA GLN A 443 -26.79 14.75 -10.66
C GLN A 443 -26.15 13.41 -11.05
N VAL A 444 -24.93 13.13 -10.57
CA VAL A 444 -24.30 11.81 -10.72
C VAL A 444 -25.17 10.74 -10.05
N ALA A 445 -25.52 10.93 -8.78
CA ALA A 445 -26.41 10.02 -8.05
C ALA A 445 -27.77 9.86 -8.75
N ASP A 446 -28.38 10.95 -9.24
CA ASP A 446 -29.63 10.90 -9.99
C ASP A 446 -29.53 10.04 -11.25
N LEU A 447 -28.41 10.08 -11.97
CA LEU A 447 -28.18 9.24 -13.15
C LEU A 447 -28.02 7.77 -12.77
N VAL A 448 -27.31 7.47 -11.67
CA VAL A 448 -27.20 6.10 -11.14
C VAL A 448 -28.58 5.57 -10.78
N PHE A 449 -29.40 6.34 -10.07
CA PHE A 449 -30.77 5.92 -9.74
C PHE A 449 -31.68 5.80 -10.96
N GLN A 450 -31.48 6.61 -12.01
CA GLN A 450 -32.19 6.43 -13.28
C GLN A 450 -31.79 5.11 -13.96
N TYR A 451 -30.51 4.74 -13.92
CA TYR A 451 -30.02 3.47 -14.43
C TYR A 451 -30.60 2.29 -13.64
N VAL A 452 -30.51 2.33 -12.31
CA VAL A 452 -31.15 1.32 -11.44
C VAL A 452 -32.65 1.25 -11.69
N LYS A 453 -33.34 2.39 -11.89
CA LYS A 453 -34.77 2.41 -12.20
C LYS A 453 -35.09 1.79 -13.55
N MET A 454 -34.22 1.95 -14.54
CA MET A 454 -34.34 1.27 -15.83
C MET A 454 -34.20 -0.24 -15.63
N LEU A 455 -33.19 -0.70 -14.89
CA LEU A 455 -33.01 -2.12 -14.57
C LEU A 455 -34.25 -2.70 -13.87
N GLN A 456 -34.79 -2.01 -12.86
CA GLN A 456 -36.03 -2.41 -12.17
C GLN A 456 -37.24 -2.51 -13.11
N ARG A 457 -37.34 -1.65 -14.13
CA ARG A 457 -38.46 -1.66 -15.10
C ARG A 457 -38.35 -2.79 -16.11
N LEU A 458 -37.13 -3.08 -16.56
CA LEU A 458 -36.86 -4.14 -17.54
C LEU A 458 -36.88 -5.52 -16.87
N GLY A 459 -36.47 -5.59 -15.61
CA GLY A 459 -36.28 -6.82 -14.86
C GLY A 459 -35.06 -7.63 -15.32
N PRO A 460 -34.72 -8.72 -14.62
CA PRO A 460 -33.61 -9.59 -14.96
C PRO A 460 -33.76 -10.22 -16.36
N GLN A 461 -32.66 -10.31 -17.12
CA GLN A 461 -32.64 -10.80 -18.49
C GLN A 461 -31.89 -12.14 -18.59
N CYS A 462 -32.60 -13.19 -19.00
CA CYS A 462 -32.03 -14.54 -19.15
C CYS A 462 -30.81 -14.56 -20.11
N ARG A 463 -30.88 -13.77 -21.20
CA ARG A 463 -29.77 -13.68 -22.17
C ARG A 463 -28.46 -13.22 -21.54
N ILE A 464 -28.51 -12.20 -20.68
CA ILE A 464 -27.33 -11.64 -20.01
C ILE A 464 -26.83 -12.63 -18.96
N TYR A 465 -27.73 -13.25 -18.21
CA TYR A 465 -27.37 -14.29 -17.25
C TYR A 465 -26.62 -15.46 -17.93
N GLU A 466 -27.13 -15.95 -19.06
CA GLU A 466 -26.49 -17.02 -19.82
C GLU A 466 -25.14 -16.60 -20.43
N GLU A 467 -24.97 -15.31 -20.74
CA GLU A 467 -23.70 -14.75 -21.21
C GLU A 467 -22.65 -14.77 -20.11
N ILE A 468 -22.98 -14.23 -18.92
CA ILE A 468 -22.12 -14.29 -17.73
C ILE A 468 -21.81 -15.75 -17.38
N GLN A 469 -22.83 -16.60 -17.31
CA GLN A 469 -22.66 -18.04 -17.04
C GLN A 469 -21.68 -18.72 -17.98
N ARG A 470 -21.67 -18.36 -19.28
CA ARG A 470 -20.73 -18.94 -20.25
C ARG A 470 -19.32 -18.41 -20.09
N ILE A 471 -19.16 -17.13 -19.73
CA ILE A 471 -17.86 -16.53 -19.45
C ILE A 471 -17.23 -17.24 -18.26
N GLU A 472 -17.95 -17.29 -17.14
CA GLU A 472 -17.51 -17.95 -15.90
C GLU A 472 -17.25 -19.46 -16.10
N ALA A 473 -18.11 -20.15 -16.86
CA ALA A 473 -17.89 -21.57 -17.17
C ALA A 473 -16.66 -21.80 -18.08
N ASN A 474 -16.31 -20.85 -18.93
CA ASN A 474 -15.10 -20.92 -19.74
C ASN A 474 -13.87 -20.62 -18.90
N GLU A 475 -13.92 -19.60 -18.03
CA GLU A 475 -12.86 -19.27 -17.09
C GLU A 475 -12.56 -20.47 -16.18
N PHE A 476 -13.56 -21.05 -15.53
CA PHE A 476 -13.40 -22.27 -14.72
C PHE A 476 -12.81 -23.45 -15.51
N ARG A 477 -13.23 -23.63 -16.78
CA ARG A 477 -12.75 -24.73 -17.61
C ARG A 477 -11.27 -24.60 -17.97
N TYR A 478 -10.79 -23.38 -18.16
CA TYR A 478 -9.41 -23.08 -18.54
C TYR A 478 -8.62 -22.41 -17.41
N GLN A 479 -9.12 -22.52 -16.19
CA GLN A 479 -8.50 -21.95 -14.99
C GLN A 479 -7.07 -22.45 -14.88
N GLU A 480 -6.16 -21.52 -14.64
CA GLU A 480 -4.75 -21.82 -14.36
C GLU A 480 -4.64 -22.51 -12.98
N GLN A 481 -3.53 -23.19 -12.71
CA GLN A 481 -3.33 -23.77 -11.39
C GLN A 481 -3.07 -22.64 -10.40
N THR A 482 -3.95 -22.49 -9.41
CA THR A 482 -3.74 -21.62 -8.25
C THR A 482 -2.65 -22.19 -7.35
N ASP A 483 -1.94 -21.30 -6.65
CA ASP A 483 -0.96 -21.70 -5.63
C ASP A 483 -1.61 -22.64 -4.59
N PRO A 484 -0.93 -23.72 -4.16
CA PRO A 484 -1.47 -24.63 -3.16
C PRO A 484 -2.00 -23.97 -1.89
N ILE A 485 -1.37 -22.91 -1.36
CA ILE A 485 -1.75 -22.30 -0.08
C ILE A 485 -3.07 -21.51 -0.19
N GLU A 486 -3.20 -20.69 -1.23
CA GLU A 486 -4.43 -19.95 -1.56
C GLU A 486 -5.57 -20.93 -1.89
N TYR A 487 -5.28 -21.98 -2.65
CA TYR A 487 -6.29 -22.93 -3.06
C TYR A 487 -6.91 -23.71 -1.89
N VAL A 488 -6.11 -24.09 -0.88
CA VAL A 488 -6.65 -24.77 0.31
C VAL A 488 -7.44 -23.82 1.21
N GLU A 489 -7.04 -22.54 1.28
CA GLU A 489 -7.76 -21.48 1.98
C GLU A 489 -9.19 -21.33 1.44
N ASP A 490 -9.34 -21.07 0.14
CA ASP A 490 -10.63 -20.95 -0.53
C ASP A 490 -11.52 -22.19 -0.31
N VAL A 491 -10.94 -23.37 -0.50
CA VAL A 491 -11.68 -24.63 -0.38
C VAL A 491 -12.21 -24.84 1.03
N CYS A 492 -11.41 -24.56 2.07
CA CYS A 492 -11.84 -24.79 3.45
C CYS A 492 -12.95 -23.81 3.87
N GLU A 493 -12.94 -22.57 3.34
CA GLU A 493 -14.03 -21.60 3.50
C GLU A 493 -15.30 -22.07 2.77
N ASN A 494 -15.15 -22.48 1.50
CA ASN A 494 -16.24 -22.94 0.64
C ASN A 494 -17.01 -24.13 1.24
N MET A 495 -16.33 -24.97 2.03
CA MET A 495 -16.97 -26.07 2.77
C MET A 495 -17.97 -25.63 3.85
N HIS A 496 -17.92 -24.38 4.31
CA HIS A 496 -18.95 -23.79 5.19
C HIS A 496 -20.09 -23.15 4.39
N LEU A 497 -19.81 -22.63 3.21
CA LEU A 497 -20.74 -21.82 2.42
C LEU A 497 -21.61 -22.65 1.47
N PHE A 498 -21.05 -23.70 0.87
CA PHE A 498 -21.67 -24.41 -0.26
C PHE A 498 -22.03 -25.85 0.05
N ALA A 499 -22.87 -26.44 -0.80
CA ALA A 499 -23.13 -27.87 -0.79
C ALA A 499 -21.90 -28.65 -1.28
N LYS A 500 -21.80 -29.93 -0.90
CA LYS A 500 -20.64 -30.79 -1.22
C LYS A 500 -20.31 -30.81 -2.72
N GLU A 501 -21.31 -30.91 -3.59
CA GLU A 501 -21.11 -30.92 -5.03
C GLU A 501 -20.54 -29.61 -5.60
N ASP A 502 -20.69 -28.50 -4.85
CA ASP A 502 -20.32 -27.15 -5.30
C ASP A 502 -19.12 -26.57 -4.53
N PHE A 503 -18.38 -27.35 -3.74
CA PHE A 503 -17.22 -26.84 -2.99
C PHE A 503 -16.15 -26.16 -3.86
N LEU A 504 -15.99 -26.60 -5.12
CA LEU A 504 -15.01 -26.05 -6.07
C LEU A 504 -15.66 -25.16 -7.14
N THR A 505 -16.96 -24.90 -7.05
CA THR A 505 -17.70 -24.20 -8.12
C THR A 505 -18.71 -23.15 -7.62
N GLY A 506 -19.04 -23.14 -6.33
CA GLY A 506 -20.11 -22.31 -5.76
C GLY A 506 -19.78 -20.82 -5.68
N ASP A 507 -18.49 -20.49 -5.58
CA ASP A 507 -17.88 -19.16 -5.58
C ASP A 507 -17.81 -18.54 -6.98
N GLN A 508 -17.62 -19.34 -8.03
CA GLN A 508 -17.49 -18.84 -9.39
C GLN A 508 -18.76 -19.08 -10.25
N LEU A 509 -19.24 -20.32 -10.33
CA LEU A 509 -20.22 -20.70 -11.34
C LEU A 509 -21.65 -20.21 -11.04
N LEU A 510 -22.34 -19.82 -12.12
CA LEU A 510 -23.76 -19.54 -12.11
C LEU A 510 -24.51 -20.81 -12.53
N PHE A 511 -25.45 -21.30 -11.70
CA PHE A 511 -26.09 -22.59 -11.95
C PHE A 511 -27.50 -22.45 -12.53
N GLN A 512 -28.28 -21.48 -12.05
CA GLN A 512 -29.68 -21.34 -12.46
C GLN A 512 -30.14 -19.88 -12.52
N PHE A 513 -30.81 -19.52 -13.61
CA PHE A 513 -31.46 -18.24 -13.74
C PHE A 513 -32.79 -18.21 -12.96
N ASP A 514 -32.85 -17.39 -11.90
CA ASP A 514 -34.08 -17.11 -11.16
C ASP A 514 -34.36 -15.59 -11.15
N PRO A 515 -35.28 -15.10 -12.00
CA PRO A 515 -35.59 -13.68 -12.09
C PRO A 515 -36.32 -13.14 -10.85
N GLU A 516 -36.97 -14.00 -10.05
CA GLU A 516 -37.64 -13.56 -8.82
C GLU A 516 -36.61 -13.26 -7.74
N VAL A 517 -35.60 -14.12 -7.59
CA VAL A 517 -34.48 -13.91 -6.66
C VAL A 517 -33.70 -12.65 -7.02
N ILE A 518 -33.25 -12.52 -8.27
CA ILE A 518 -32.53 -11.33 -8.74
C ILE A 518 -33.41 -10.07 -8.62
N GLY A 519 -34.67 -10.17 -9.03
CA GLY A 519 -35.63 -9.07 -8.97
C GLY A 519 -35.90 -8.62 -7.53
N SER A 520 -35.94 -9.54 -6.56
CA SER A 520 -36.19 -9.21 -5.16
C SER A 520 -35.13 -8.27 -4.59
N VAL A 521 -33.85 -8.51 -4.91
CA VAL A 521 -32.72 -7.68 -4.48
C VAL A 521 -32.67 -6.36 -5.24
N LEU A 522 -32.82 -6.41 -6.57
CA LEU A 522 -32.83 -5.22 -7.43
C LEU A 522 -33.90 -4.20 -7.01
N ASN A 523 -35.04 -4.68 -6.51
CA ASN A 523 -36.13 -3.84 -6.04
C ASN A 523 -35.85 -3.17 -4.68
N LEU A 524 -34.81 -3.59 -3.94
CA LEU A 524 -34.37 -2.96 -2.69
C LEU A 524 -33.36 -1.82 -2.92
N LEU A 525 -32.79 -1.72 -4.13
CA LEU A 525 -31.88 -0.65 -4.53
C LEU A 525 -32.67 0.65 -4.77
N THR A 526 -33.12 1.29 -3.69
CA THR A 526 -33.98 2.48 -3.72
C THR A 526 -33.34 3.66 -2.98
N PRO A 527 -33.70 4.92 -3.34
CA PRO A 527 -33.15 6.11 -2.68
C PRO A 527 -33.49 6.23 -1.18
N ASP A 528 -34.54 5.59 -0.69
CA ASP A 528 -34.94 5.64 0.72
C ASP A 528 -34.14 4.67 1.62
N ARG A 529 -33.42 3.73 1.03
CA ARG A 529 -32.61 2.69 1.72
C ARG A 529 -31.10 2.87 1.53
N VAL A 530 -30.69 3.98 0.91
CA VAL A 530 -29.30 4.21 0.49
C VAL A 530 -28.48 4.89 1.59
N ASN A 531 -27.25 4.43 1.76
CA ASN A 531 -26.17 5.15 2.41
C ASN A 531 -25.30 5.80 1.33
N LEU A 532 -25.08 7.10 1.41
CA LEU A 532 -24.19 7.82 0.49
C LEU A 532 -22.95 8.25 1.26
N LEU A 533 -21.77 7.93 0.74
CA LEU A 533 -20.50 8.40 1.26
C LEU A 533 -19.80 9.22 0.18
N LEU A 534 -19.61 10.51 0.45
CA LEU A 534 -18.90 11.43 -0.43
C LEU A 534 -17.53 11.72 0.19
N LEU A 535 -16.49 11.12 -0.38
CA LEU A 535 -15.10 11.32 0.00
C LEU A 535 -14.53 12.49 -0.80
N SER A 536 -13.97 13.48 -0.11
CA SER A 536 -13.29 14.60 -0.77
C SER A 536 -12.33 15.33 0.18
N PRO A 537 -11.08 15.62 -0.25
CA PRO A 537 -10.16 16.50 0.46
C PRO A 537 -10.69 17.92 0.64
N GLU A 538 -11.66 18.38 -0.18
CA GLU A 538 -12.28 19.70 -0.01
C GLU A 538 -13.11 19.81 1.29
N HIS A 539 -13.34 18.70 1.98
CA HIS A 539 -13.93 18.69 3.31
C HIS A 539 -12.89 18.97 4.43
N GLU A 540 -11.61 19.09 4.08
CA GLU A 540 -10.50 19.34 5.00
C GLU A 540 -9.92 20.76 4.87
N GLY A 541 -9.53 21.35 5.99
CA GLY A 541 -8.83 22.64 6.07
C GLY A 541 -7.42 22.47 6.60
N LEU A 542 -6.44 22.43 5.66
CA LEU A 542 -4.96 22.50 5.77
C LEU A 542 -4.19 21.16 5.71
N CYS A 543 -3.70 20.75 4.51
CA CYS A 543 -2.48 19.92 4.34
C CYS A 543 -1.99 19.80 2.88
N PRO A 544 -0.68 19.56 2.66
CA PRO A 544 -0.25 18.78 1.51
C PRO A 544 0.73 17.64 1.86
N LEU A 545 0.37 16.43 1.42
CA LEU A 545 1.11 15.15 1.35
C LEU A 545 1.79 14.89 -0.01
N GLN A 546 2.81 14.01 -0.03
CA GLN A 546 3.13 12.98 -1.08
C GLN A 546 4.29 12.04 -0.67
N GLU A 547 4.40 10.80 -1.18
CA GLU A 547 5.19 9.65 -0.63
C GLU A 547 6.16 8.93 -1.64
N LYS A 548 6.88 7.88 -1.14
CA LYS A 548 7.72 6.79 -1.71
C LYS A 548 8.91 7.05 -2.65
N ASP A 549 9.20 8.30 -3.03
CA ASP A 549 10.22 8.56 -4.08
C ASP A 549 11.69 8.72 -3.60
N VAL A 550 11.93 8.82 -2.28
CA VAL A 550 13.21 9.32 -1.74
C VAL A 550 14.37 8.33 -1.90
N ARG A 551 14.12 7.02 -1.77
CA ARG A 551 15.16 5.99 -1.94
C ARG A 551 15.69 5.95 -3.37
N LEU A 552 14.78 5.98 -4.34
CA LEU A 552 15.10 5.89 -5.77
C LEU A 552 15.73 7.19 -6.31
N LEU A 553 15.32 8.36 -5.80
CA LEU A 553 15.98 9.65 -6.10
C LEU A 553 17.46 9.73 -5.69
N ILE A 554 17.88 8.92 -4.71
CA ILE A 554 19.27 8.87 -4.25
C ILE A 554 20.07 7.85 -5.06
N LEU A 555 19.42 6.77 -5.49
CA LEU A 555 20.07 5.66 -6.17
C LEU A 555 20.09 5.80 -7.69
N GLU A 556 19.18 6.53 -8.34
CA GLU A 556 19.10 6.65 -9.80
C GLU A 556 19.61 8.01 -10.32
N ALA A 557 20.41 8.01 -11.38
CA ALA A 557 21.00 9.23 -11.93
C ALA A 557 20.01 10.17 -12.66
N GLU A 558 18.87 9.66 -13.15
CA GLU A 558 17.92 10.40 -14.01
C GLU A 558 16.44 10.10 -13.66
N ARG A 559 16.04 10.30 -12.40
CA ARG A 559 14.64 10.14 -11.95
C ARG A 559 13.96 11.48 -11.69
N TRP A 560 12.79 11.70 -12.31
CA TRP A 560 11.90 12.83 -12.00
C TRP A 560 11.12 12.54 -10.72
N SER A 561 11.25 13.40 -9.71
CA SER A 561 10.50 13.23 -8.48
C SER A 561 8.99 13.41 -8.71
N VAL A 562 8.12 12.76 -7.93
CA VAL A 562 6.67 13.00 -7.94
C VAL A 562 6.38 14.50 -7.78
N VAL A 563 7.20 15.22 -7.02
CA VAL A 563 7.14 16.69 -6.88
C VAL A 563 7.47 17.41 -8.19
N GLN A 564 8.48 16.95 -8.95
CA GLN A 564 8.80 17.50 -10.27
C GLN A 564 7.71 17.17 -11.31
N LYS A 565 7.16 15.94 -11.28
CA LYS A 565 6.02 15.54 -12.11
C LYS A 565 4.80 16.40 -11.81
N LEU A 566 4.48 16.58 -10.52
CA LEU A 566 3.44 17.51 -10.07
C LEU A 566 3.71 18.94 -10.53
N GLN A 567 4.95 19.41 -10.40
CA GLN A 567 5.30 20.76 -10.79
C GLN A 567 5.10 20.98 -12.30
N ALA A 568 5.50 20.03 -13.14
CA ALA A 568 5.22 20.08 -14.58
C ALA A 568 3.72 20.09 -14.90
N VAL A 569 2.92 19.26 -14.19
CA VAL A 569 1.46 19.25 -14.33
C VAL A 569 0.83 20.59 -13.87
N VAL A 570 1.32 21.16 -12.77
CA VAL A 570 0.86 22.44 -12.21
C VAL A 570 1.28 23.64 -13.08
N GLU A 571 2.44 23.57 -13.74
CA GLU A 571 2.91 24.57 -14.71
C GLU A 571 2.05 24.59 -15.98
N GLY A 572 1.29 23.50 -16.24
CA GLY A 572 0.22 23.44 -17.22
C GLY A 572 0.67 22.80 -18.54
N ILE A 573 0.47 21.49 -18.67
CA ILE A 573 0.66 20.75 -19.93
C ILE A 573 -0.56 20.97 -20.84
N THR A 574 -0.32 21.37 -22.09
CA THR A 574 -1.39 21.64 -23.06
C THR A 574 -1.67 20.43 -23.97
N VAL A 575 -2.88 20.39 -24.53
CA VAL A 575 -3.25 19.36 -25.53
C VAL A 575 -2.37 19.46 -26.78
N ASP A 576 -1.99 20.67 -27.18
CA ASP A 576 -1.13 20.88 -28.36
C ASP A 576 0.28 20.30 -28.14
N GLU A 577 0.86 20.51 -26.95
CA GLU A 577 2.15 19.91 -26.56
C GLU A 577 2.05 18.37 -26.50
N LEU A 578 0.96 17.83 -25.94
CA LEU A 578 0.71 16.39 -25.94
C LEU A 578 0.61 15.83 -27.37
N MET A 579 -0.12 16.50 -28.26
CA MET A 579 -0.27 16.07 -29.64
C MET A 579 1.03 16.21 -30.44
N GLU A 580 1.82 17.26 -30.20
CA GLU A 580 3.16 17.41 -30.75
C GLU A 580 4.07 16.27 -30.28
N PHE A 581 4.01 15.94 -28.99
CA PHE A 581 4.72 14.82 -28.41
C PHE A 581 4.30 13.49 -29.03
N VAL A 582 3.00 13.20 -29.18
CA VAL A 582 2.51 11.96 -29.83
C VAL A 582 3.03 11.87 -31.28
N CYS A 583 3.09 13.00 -32.00
CA CYS A 583 3.67 13.03 -33.33
C CYS A 583 5.16 12.70 -33.30
N ARG A 584 5.93 13.38 -32.43
CA ARG A 584 7.38 13.19 -32.28
C ARG A 584 7.75 11.79 -31.78
N PHE A 585 6.97 11.23 -30.85
CA PHE A 585 7.16 9.91 -30.29
C PHE A 585 7.15 8.82 -31.37
N LYS A 586 6.26 8.95 -32.37
CA LYS A 586 6.18 8.01 -33.50
C LYS A 586 7.27 8.21 -34.56
N GLU A 587 8.07 9.28 -34.50
CA GLU A 587 9.05 9.56 -35.54
C GLU A 587 10.18 8.53 -35.56
N GLU A 588 10.71 8.18 -34.39
CA GLU A 588 11.78 7.18 -34.23
C GLU A 588 11.49 6.28 -33.02
N LEU A 589 11.34 4.98 -33.26
CA LEU A 589 11.11 3.97 -32.21
C LEU A 589 12.02 2.75 -32.39
N TYR A 590 12.27 2.08 -31.27
CA TYR A 590 12.74 0.70 -31.22
C TYR A 590 11.63 -0.11 -30.56
N ALA A 591 11.23 -1.23 -31.18
CA ALA A 591 10.18 -2.10 -30.67
C ALA A 591 10.79 -3.49 -30.45
N GLU A 592 10.63 -3.98 -29.23
CA GLU A 592 11.01 -5.31 -28.79
C GLU A 592 9.83 -5.92 -28.06
N GLY A 593 9.62 -7.22 -28.23
CA GLY A 593 8.47 -7.91 -27.68
C GLY A 593 8.72 -9.40 -27.57
N LEU A 594 8.15 -10.00 -26.54
CA LEU A 594 8.13 -11.43 -26.29
C LEU A 594 6.77 -11.98 -26.72
N VAL A 595 6.76 -13.07 -27.50
CA VAL A 595 5.53 -13.80 -27.83
C VAL A 595 5.72 -15.23 -27.38
N GLN A 596 4.87 -15.67 -26.46
CA GLN A 596 4.92 -16.97 -25.81
C GLN A 596 3.50 -17.42 -25.46
N GLY A 597 3.21 -18.72 -25.62
CA GLY A 597 1.87 -19.29 -25.44
C GLY A 597 1.35 -20.01 -26.69
N ASN A 598 0.02 -20.15 -26.80
CA ASN A 598 -0.65 -20.89 -27.86
C ASN A 598 -0.76 -20.10 -29.19
N LEU A 599 0.38 -19.66 -29.71
CA LEU A 599 0.50 -19.01 -31.01
C LEU A 599 1.58 -19.67 -31.86
N THR A 600 1.37 -19.68 -33.17
CA THR A 600 2.40 -20.12 -34.10
C THR A 600 3.42 -19.00 -34.35
N ARG A 601 4.63 -19.38 -34.74
CA ARG A 601 5.67 -18.44 -35.18
C ARG A 601 5.18 -17.48 -36.28
N THR A 602 4.32 -17.97 -37.17
CA THR A 602 3.78 -17.16 -38.28
C THR A 602 2.86 -16.07 -37.73
N GLU A 603 1.94 -16.43 -36.83
CA GLU A 603 1.03 -15.46 -36.18
C GLU A 603 1.80 -14.40 -35.39
N ALA A 604 2.85 -14.80 -34.67
CA ALA A 604 3.71 -13.87 -33.94
C ALA A 604 4.40 -12.85 -34.88
N VAL A 605 4.96 -13.32 -36.00
CA VAL A 605 5.60 -12.45 -37.00
C VAL A 605 4.58 -11.56 -37.70
N ASP A 606 3.41 -12.09 -38.02
CA ASP A 606 2.32 -11.32 -38.64
C ASP A 606 1.80 -10.23 -37.71
N PHE A 607 1.72 -10.50 -36.40
CA PHE A 607 1.38 -9.50 -35.39
C PHE A 607 2.41 -8.37 -35.31
N LEU A 608 3.72 -8.69 -35.29
CA LEU A 608 4.76 -7.67 -35.31
C LEU A 608 4.71 -6.84 -36.61
N ASN A 609 4.54 -7.49 -37.75
CA ASN A 609 4.38 -6.81 -39.04
C ASN A 609 3.15 -5.88 -39.05
N HIS A 610 2.04 -6.33 -38.46
CA HIS A 610 0.84 -5.52 -38.30
C HIS A 610 1.12 -4.27 -37.46
N LEU A 611 1.78 -4.43 -36.31
CA LEU A 611 2.14 -3.35 -35.41
C LEU A 611 3.08 -2.33 -36.09
N THR A 612 4.14 -2.80 -36.76
CA THR A 612 5.04 -1.93 -37.52
C THR A 612 4.31 -1.21 -38.65
N HIS A 613 3.39 -1.88 -39.35
CA HIS A 613 2.61 -1.28 -40.42
C HIS A 613 1.62 -0.21 -39.93
N LYS A 614 1.00 -0.42 -38.76
CA LYS A 614 0.04 0.52 -38.16
C LYS A 614 0.72 1.74 -37.56
N LEU A 615 1.85 1.56 -36.88
CA LEU A 615 2.54 2.64 -36.19
C LEU A 615 3.41 3.51 -37.12
N GLN A 616 3.88 2.96 -38.25
CA GLN A 616 4.64 3.68 -39.29
C GLN A 616 5.85 4.48 -38.78
N TYR A 617 6.53 4.00 -37.73
CA TYR A 617 7.70 4.67 -37.15
C TYR A 617 8.99 4.40 -37.96
N ARG A 618 9.99 5.27 -37.81
CA ARG A 618 11.35 4.99 -38.31
C ARG A 618 12.14 4.25 -37.23
N LYS A 619 13.02 3.34 -37.65
CA LYS A 619 13.90 2.64 -36.71
C LYS A 619 14.88 3.61 -36.07
N LEU A 620 15.02 3.54 -34.75
CA LEU A 620 16.01 4.30 -33.99
C LEU A 620 17.44 4.09 -34.55
N SER A 621 18.23 5.16 -34.65
CA SER A 621 19.55 5.14 -35.29
C SER A 621 20.71 4.71 -34.38
N ALA A 622 20.52 4.77 -33.06
CA ALA A 622 21.47 4.33 -32.04
C ALA A 622 21.02 3.00 -31.38
N GLU A 623 21.96 2.25 -30.82
CA GLU A 623 21.64 1.15 -29.89
C GLU A 623 20.96 1.74 -28.65
N VAL A 624 19.91 1.09 -28.15
CA VAL A 624 19.16 1.56 -26.97
C VAL A 624 20.00 1.24 -25.73
N PRO A 625 20.55 2.24 -25.02
CA PRO A 625 21.30 1.98 -23.80
C PRO A 625 20.34 1.49 -22.70
N VAL A 626 20.86 0.68 -21.76
CA VAL A 626 20.18 0.43 -20.49
C VAL A 626 20.01 1.80 -19.81
N GLN A 627 18.76 2.27 -19.68
CA GLN A 627 18.45 3.66 -19.37
C GLN A 627 18.78 4.06 -17.93
N PHE A 628 18.89 3.09 -17.02
CA PHE A 628 19.02 3.36 -15.59
C PHE A 628 20.42 3.04 -15.10
N MET A 629 21.14 4.07 -14.63
CA MET A 629 22.42 3.92 -13.95
C MET A 629 22.27 4.23 -12.47
N VAL A 630 22.78 3.32 -11.63
CA VAL A 630 22.76 3.49 -10.18
C VAL A 630 23.97 4.27 -9.68
N VAL A 631 23.73 5.17 -8.74
CA VAL A 631 24.75 5.95 -8.06
C VAL A 631 25.64 5.03 -7.23
N GLU A 632 26.95 5.09 -7.48
CA GLU A 632 27.94 4.45 -6.62
C GLU A 632 28.02 5.23 -5.29
N LEU A 633 27.60 4.59 -4.20
CA LEU A 633 27.67 5.16 -2.86
C LEU A 633 29.14 5.30 -2.41
N PRO A 634 29.47 6.33 -1.60
CA PRO A 634 30.79 6.43 -0.99
C PRO A 634 31.05 5.24 -0.06
N GLN A 635 32.32 4.86 0.11
CA GLN A 635 32.79 3.82 1.04
C GLN A 635 32.73 4.27 2.52
N THR A 636 31.60 4.84 2.92
CA THR A 636 31.33 5.38 4.26
C THR A 636 29.84 5.25 4.58
N ARG A 637 29.48 5.26 5.87
CA ARG A 637 28.08 5.40 6.31
C ARG A 637 27.50 6.72 5.79
N SER A 638 26.41 6.62 5.04
CA SER A 638 25.57 7.74 4.64
C SER A 638 24.21 7.59 5.34
N VAL A 639 23.66 8.69 5.85
CA VAL A 639 22.32 8.70 6.46
C VAL A 639 21.47 9.73 5.73
N CYS A 640 20.31 9.32 5.26
CA CYS A 640 19.26 10.17 4.75
C CYS A 640 18.10 10.13 5.74
N LYS A 641 17.85 11.24 6.42
CA LYS A 641 16.72 11.38 7.34
C LYS A 641 15.74 12.39 6.80
N VAL A 642 14.51 11.96 6.62
CA VAL A 642 13.39 12.77 6.15
C VAL A 642 12.22 12.57 7.09
N LYS A 643 11.38 13.60 7.25
CA LYS A 643 10.10 13.41 7.93
C LYS A 643 9.13 12.74 6.97
N SER A 644 8.23 11.92 7.53
CA SER A 644 7.04 11.47 6.83
C SER A 644 6.34 12.68 6.24
N LEU A 645 5.78 12.48 5.06
CA LEU A 645 5.08 13.53 4.35
C LEU A 645 3.63 13.61 4.86
N ASN A 646 3.16 12.57 5.55
CA ASN A 646 1.87 12.52 6.22
C ASN A 646 1.95 13.00 7.67
N LYS A 647 1.52 14.25 7.91
CA LYS A 647 1.47 14.83 9.26
C LYS A 647 0.57 14.09 10.24
N ALA A 648 -0.37 13.28 9.75
CA ALA A 648 -1.27 12.48 10.56
C ALA A 648 -0.76 11.06 10.81
N ASP A 649 0.30 10.64 10.12
CA ASP A 649 0.89 9.31 10.26
C ASP A 649 1.96 9.32 11.35
N ALA A 650 1.79 8.44 12.33
CA ALA A 650 2.77 8.24 13.39
C ALA A 650 3.82 7.18 13.01
N ASN A 651 3.63 6.45 11.91
CA ASN A 651 4.54 5.40 11.50
C ASN A 651 5.83 5.98 10.92
N SER A 652 6.93 5.31 11.24
CA SER A 652 8.28 5.60 10.77
C SER A 652 8.85 4.36 10.13
N GLU A 653 9.65 4.52 9.08
CA GLU A 653 10.36 3.43 8.42
C GLU A 653 11.86 3.69 8.51
N VAL A 654 12.62 2.65 8.85
CA VAL A 654 14.08 2.68 8.82
C VAL A 654 14.57 1.54 7.93
N THR A 655 15.20 1.90 6.81
CA THR A 655 15.81 0.97 5.87
C THR A 655 17.33 1.16 5.87
N VAL A 656 18.09 0.13 6.25
CA VAL A 656 19.56 0.13 6.22
C VAL A 656 20.05 -0.69 5.03
N TYR A 657 20.60 -0.04 4.01
CA TYR A 657 21.01 -0.62 2.74
C TYR A 657 22.54 -0.72 2.59
N TYR A 658 23.03 -1.87 2.15
CA TYR A 658 24.42 -2.17 1.82
C TYR A 658 24.56 -2.41 0.33
N GLN A 659 25.16 -1.45 -0.38
CA GLN A 659 25.43 -1.58 -1.80
C GLN A 659 26.68 -2.45 -2.02
N SER A 660 26.54 -3.48 -2.86
CA SER A 660 27.68 -4.23 -3.39
C SER A 660 28.19 -3.57 -4.68
N GLY A 661 27.84 -4.11 -5.84
CA GLY A 661 28.35 -3.72 -7.14
C GLY A 661 27.50 -4.27 -8.28
N ALA A 662 28.05 -4.28 -9.50
CA ALA A 662 27.34 -4.74 -10.68
C ALA A 662 26.91 -6.20 -10.55
N LYS A 663 25.69 -6.49 -11.03
CA LYS A 663 25.05 -7.80 -10.94
C LYS A 663 25.94 -8.87 -11.52
N ASN A 664 26.39 -9.73 -10.63
CA ASN A 664 27.10 -10.96 -10.93
C ASN A 664 26.19 -12.11 -10.47
N LEU A 665 25.90 -13.06 -11.35
CA LEU A 665 25.00 -14.18 -11.08
C LEU A 665 25.39 -14.93 -9.79
N ARG A 666 26.68 -15.23 -9.60
CA ARG A 666 27.17 -15.93 -8.40
C ARG A 666 26.96 -15.11 -7.13
N GLU A 667 27.14 -13.79 -7.21
CA GLU A 667 27.00 -12.89 -6.07
C GLU A 667 25.53 -12.63 -5.70
N HIS A 668 24.65 -12.51 -6.70
CA HIS A 668 23.21 -12.48 -6.53
C HIS A 668 22.73 -13.73 -5.77
N THR A 669 23.14 -14.89 -6.27
CA THR A 669 22.83 -16.20 -5.69
C THR A 669 23.31 -16.32 -4.23
N LEU A 670 24.53 -15.84 -3.93
CA LEU A 670 25.06 -15.81 -2.57
C LEU A 670 24.24 -14.90 -1.65
N MET A 671 23.75 -13.78 -2.18
CA MET A 671 22.95 -12.82 -1.43
C MET A 671 21.53 -13.31 -1.14
N GLU A 672 20.91 -14.00 -2.10
CA GLU A 672 19.63 -14.70 -1.87
C GLU A 672 19.76 -15.71 -0.73
N LEU A 673 20.82 -16.54 -0.75
CA LEU A 673 21.10 -17.50 0.32
C LEU A 673 21.35 -16.81 1.67
N LEU A 674 22.09 -15.70 1.67
CA LEU A 674 22.34 -14.91 2.89
C LEU A 674 21.03 -14.34 3.48
N VAL A 675 20.15 -13.77 2.63
CA VAL A 675 18.88 -13.20 3.07
C VAL A 675 17.95 -14.31 3.59
N MET A 676 17.91 -15.48 2.93
CA MET A 676 17.16 -16.65 3.41
C MET A 676 17.60 -17.07 4.82
N HIS A 677 18.91 -17.09 5.11
CA HIS A 677 19.41 -17.34 6.46
C HIS A 677 19.12 -16.19 7.46
N MET A 678 18.89 -14.98 6.97
CA MET A 678 18.66 -13.78 7.78
C MET A 678 17.19 -13.60 8.15
N GLU A 679 16.24 -14.13 7.36
CA GLU A 679 14.78 -13.93 7.52
C GLU A 679 14.30 -14.22 8.95
N GLU A 680 14.49 -15.45 9.44
CA GLU A 680 13.99 -15.86 10.77
C GLU A 680 14.71 -15.12 11.92
N PRO A 681 16.07 -15.05 11.96
CA PRO A 681 16.75 -14.34 13.05
C PRO A 681 16.46 -12.84 13.08
N CYS A 682 16.27 -12.22 11.90
CA CYS A 682 15.94 -10.81 11.77
C CYS A 682 14.56 -10.53 12.37
N PHE A 683 13.61 -11.41 12.07
CA PHE A 683 12.25 -11.33 12.55
C PHE A 683 12.15 -11.53 14.07
N ASP A 684 12.71 -12.64 14.59
CA ASP A 684 12.70 -12.95 16.03
C ASP A 684 13.36 -11.83 16.86
N PHE A 685 14.53 -11.33 16.43
CA PHE A 685 15.25 -10.30 17.18
C PHE A 685 14.52 -8.96 17.15
N LEU A 686 14.17 -8.43 15.97
CA LEU A 686 13.70 -7.06 15.82
C LEU A 686 12.20 -6.90 16.07
N ARG A 687 11.37 -7.88 15.69
CA ARG A 687 9.93 -7.87 15.96
C ARG A 687 9.62 -8.53 17.29
N THR A 688 10.00 -9.79 17.52
CA THR A 688 9.42 -10.49 18.68
C THR A 688 10.08 -10.15 20.00
N LYS A 689 11.41 -10.10 20.04
CA LYS A 689 12.17 -9.79 21.27
C LYS A 689 12.18 -8.29 21.55
N GLU A 690 12.52 -7.48 20.55
CA GLU A 690 12.66 -6.03 20.73
C GLU A 690 11.34 -5.26 20.51
N THR A 691 10.31 -5.87 19.90
CA THR A 691 8.97 -5.26 19.69
C THR A 691 9.02 -3.93 18.93
N LEU A 692 9.98 -3.77 18.01
CA LEU A 692 10.21 -2.51 17.31
C LEU A 692 9.06 -2.14 16.38
N GLY A 693 8.39 -3.14 15.81
CA GLY A 693 7.16 -2.98 15.06
C GLY A 693 6.78 -4.25 14.30
N TYR A 694 5.65 -4.18 13.60
CA TYR A 694 5.03 -5.35 12.97
C TYR A 694 5.75 -5.77 11.67
N HIS A 695 6.09 -4.83 10.78
CA HIS A 695 6.85 -5.13 9.57
C HIS A 695 8.35 -5.02 9.80
N VAL A 696 9.01 -6.18 9.80
CA VAL A 696 10.47 -6.30 9.84
C VAL A 696 10.91 -7.37 8.87
N TYR A 697 11.78 -7.01 7.93
CA TYR A 697 12.25 -7.96 6.92
C TYR A 697 13.63 -7.59 6.35
N PRO A 698 14.50 -8.59 6.09
CA PRO A 698 15.64 -8.41 5.21
C PRO A 698 15.22 -8.52 3.74
N THR A 699 16.01 -7.97 2.82
CA THR A 699 15.71 -8.04 1.37
C THR A 699 16.97 -8.08 0.54
N CYS A 700 17.00 -8.93 -0.48
CA CYS A 700 17.96 -8.84 -1.58
C CYS A 700 17.48 -7.75 -2.56
N ARG A 701 18.34 -6.79 -2.90
CA ARG A 701 18.01 -5.64 -3.75
C ARG A 701 18.79 -5.72 -5.06
N ASN A 702 18.08 -5.69 -6.17
CA ASN A 702 18.64 -5.58 -7.52
C ASN A 702 18.13 -4.28 -8.16
N THR A 703 18.78 -3.15 -7.88
CA THR A 703 18.40 -1.86 -8.47
C THR A 703 19.16 -1.69 -9.78
N SER A 704 18.47 -1.79 -10.92
CA SER A 704 19.06 -1.56 -12.26
C SER A 704 20.41 -2.27 -12.47
N SER A 705 20.48 -3.57 -12.15
CA SER A 705 21.69 -4.39 -12.22
C SER A 705 22.82 -4.01 -11.24
N ILE A 706 22.56 -3.24 -10.18
CA ILE A 706 23.44 -3.10 -9.03
C ILE A 706 22.83 -3.85 -7.84
N LEU A 707 23.61 -4.74 -7.25
CA LEU A 707 23.21 -5.57 -6.13
C LEU A 707 23.46 -4.88 -4.78
N GLY A 708 22.63 -5.23 -3.81
CA GLY A 708 22.85 -4.94 -2.41
C GLY A 708 21.81 -5.64 -1.53
N PHE A 709 21.98 -5.60 -0.22
CA PHE A 709 20.96 -6.13 0.71
C PHE A 709 20.53 -5.03 1.67
N SER A 710 19.32 -5.15 2.20
CA SER A 710 18.79 -4.23 3.21
C SER A 710 18.10 -4.95 4.35
N VAL A 711 18.00 -4.28 5.49
CA VAL A 711 17.04 -4.61 6.57
C VAL A 711 16.13 -3.41 6.74
N THR A 712 14.82 -3.65 6.72
CA THR A 712 13.77 -2.65 6.87
C THR A 712 12.95 -2.92 8.13
N VAL A 713 12.68 -1.88 8.91
CA VAL A 713 11.83 -1.92 10.11
C VAL A 713 10.84 -0.77 10.05
N GLU A 714 9.56 -1.08 10.16
CA GLU A 714 8.50 -0.09 10.37
C GLU A 714 8.14 -0.03 11.85
N THR A 715 8.07 1.18 12.40
CA THR A 715 7.85 1.44 13.83
C THR A 715 6.92 2.64 14.03
N GLN A 716 6.52 2.93 15.26
CA GLN A 716 5.78 4.15 15.59
C GLN A 716 6.72 5.21 16.18
N ALA A 717 6.68 6.44 15.65
CA ALA A 717 7.46 7.59 16.13
C ALA A 717 7.19 7.94 17.60
N THR A 718 6.00 7.58 18.10
CA THR A 718 5.58 7.72 19.50
C THR A 718 6.24 6.69 20.43
N LYS A 719 6.63 5.51 19.92
CA LYS A 719 7.24 4.42 20.71
C LYS A 719 8.77 4.48 20.64
N PHE A 720 9.34 4.51 19.44
CA PHE A 720 10.79 4.45 19.22
C PHE A 720 11.30 5.56 18.31
N SER A 721 12.52 6.04 18.54
CA SER A 721 13.19 6.93 17.60
C SER A 721 13.79 6.14 16.44
N THR A 722 13.84 6.74 15.25
CA THR A 722 14.48 6.11 14.08
C THR A 722 15.96 5.78 14.33
N GLU A 723 16.64 6.56 15.19
CA GLU A 723 18.02 6.29 15.61
C GLU A 723 18.13 5.04 16.48
N HIS A 724 17.15 4.81 17.36
CA HIS A 724 17.10 3.62 18.17
C HIS A 724 16.89 2.37 17.31
N VAL A 725 15.98 2.46 16.33
CA VAL A 725 15.72 1.37 15.39
C VAL A 725 16.94 1.07 14.53
N GLU A 726 17.61 2.07 13.94
CA GLU A 726 18.85 1.85 13.18
C GLU A 726 19.93 1.17 14.06
N MET A 727 20.07 1.60 15.31
CA MET A 727 21.01 0.98 16.26
C MET A 727 20.66 -0.49 16.53
N LYS A 728 19.37 -0.84 16.64
CA LYS A 728 18.93 -2.21 16.84
C LYS A 728 19.13 -3.09 15.60
N ILE A 729 18.91 -2.55 14.40
CA ILE A 729 19.27 -3.21 13.13
C ILE A 729 20.77 -3.52 13.10
N GLU A 730 21.61 -2.57 13.54
CA GLU A 730 23.06 -2.77 13.60
C GLU A 730 23.50 -3.80 14.65
N GLU A 731 22.85 -3.81 15.82
CA GLU A 731 23.07 -4.81 16.88
C GLU A 731 22.70 -6.21 16.37
N PHE A 732 21.54 -6.34 15.72
CA PHE A 732 21.12 -7.56 15.04
C PHE A 732 22.16 -8.02 14.02
N LEU A 733 22.55 -7.16 13.07
CA LEU A 733 23.50 -7.53 12.01
C LEU A 733 24.88 -7.89 12.56
N GLN A 734 25.27 -7.37 13.73
CA GLN A 734 26.48 -7.79 14.42
C GLN A 734 26.34 -9.19 15.02
N GLY A 735 25.26 -9.47 15.76
CA GLY A 735 24.97 -10.79 16.32
C GLY A 735 24.72 -11.86 15.25
N PHE A 736 24.12 -11.48 14.12
CA PHE A 736 23.92 -12.36 12.97
C PHE A 736 25.26 -12.83 12.37
N GLY A 737 26.31 -11.99 12.40
CA GLY A 737 27.65 -12.41 11.98
C GLY A 737 28.24 -13.53 12.85
N GLU A 738 27.93 -13.53 14.14
CA GLU A 738 28.31 -14.60 15.07
C GLU A 738 27.47 -15.85 14.85
N THR A 739 26.17 -15.67 14.61
CA THR A 739 25.22 -16.75 14.27
C THR A 739 25.65 -17.47 12.99
N LEU A 740 26.01 -16.72 11.94
CA LEU A 740 26.55 -17.28 10.70
C LEU A 740 27.87 -18.03 10.90
N ALA A 741 28.71 -17.59 11.84
CA ALA A 741 29.97 -18.25 12.15
C ALA A 741 29.76 -19.55 12.95
N ALA A 742 28.72 -19.61 13.78
CA ALA A 742 28.31 -20.78 14.55
C ALA A 742 27.48 -21.79 13.72
N LEU A 743 26.97 -21.38 12.56
CA LEU A 743 26.19 -22.24 11.66
C LEU A 743 26.96 -23.52 11.32
N THR A 744 26.33 -24.69 11.55
CA THR A 744 26.90 -25.98 11.17
C THR A 744 26.97 -26.11 9.64
N ASP A 745 27.88 -26.95 9.14
CA ASP A 745 27.97 -27.16 7.69
C ASP A 745 26.70 -27.83 7.14
N ASP A 746 26.01 -28.63 7.95
CA ASP A 746 24.77 -29.31 7.57
C ASP A 746 23.57 -28.36 7.54
N ALA A 747 23.44 -27.46 8.53
CA ALA A 747 22.41 -26.42 8.51
C ALA A 747 22.59 -25.47 7.30
N PHE A 748 23.84 -25.16 6.94
CA PHE A 748 24.16 -24.41 5.72
C PHE A 748 23.74 -25.19 4.45
N ARG A 749 24.11 -26.47 4.34
CA ARG A 749 23.75 -27.32 3.20
C ARG A 749 22.24 -27.50 3.06
N SER A 750 21.51 -27.62 4.16
CA SER A 750 20.04 -27.72 4.15
C SER A 750 19.39 -26.50 3.47
N HIS A 751 19.85 -25.29 3.79
CA HIS A 751 19.33 -24.06 3.15
C HIS A 751 19.76 -23.94 1.69
N VAL A 752 20.99 -24.34 1.34
CA VAL A 752 21.43 -24.44 -0.07
C VAL A 752 20.51 -25.38 -0.85
N THR A 753 20.20 -26.55 -0.30
CA THR A 753 19.31 -27.53 -0.92
C THR A 753 17.90 -27.00 -1.04
N ALA A 754 17.37 -26.33 -0.01
CA ALA A 754 16.07 -25.68 -0.05
C ALA A 754 15.98 -24.61 -1.16
N LEU A 755 16.99 -23.74 -1.28
CA LEU A 755 17.03 -22.71 -2.31
C LEU A 755 17.24 -23.30 -3.72
N VAL A 756 18.01 -24.38 -3.86
CA VAL A 756 18.13 -25.13 -5.13
C VAL A 756 16.76 -25.69 -5.53
N LYS A 757 16.04 -26.32 -4.60
CA LYS A 757 14.71 -26.87 -4.86
C LYS A 757 13.74 -25.76 -5.28
N LEU A 758 13.72 -24.62 -4.58
CA LEU A 758 12.93 -23.44 -4.96
C LEU A 758 13.24 -22.96 -6.40
N LYS A 759 14.52 -22.92 -6.79
CA LYS A 759 14.91 -22.53 -8.16
C LYS A 759 14.67 -23.61 -9.22
N GLN A 760 14.48 -24.88 -8.84
CA GLN A 760 14.17 -25.99 -9.75
C GLN A 760 12.68 -26.14 -10.04
N CYS A 761 11.83 -25.37 -9.36
CA CYS A 761 10.39 -25.43 -9.53
C CYS A 761 9.99 -25.11 -10.96
N GLU A 762 9.06 -25.89 -11.48
CA GLU A 762 8.42 -25.60 -12.76
C GLU A 762 7.45 -24.44 -12.58
N ASP A 763 7.37 -23.56 -13.58
CA ASP A 763 6.38 -22.49 -13.58
C ASP A 763 4.97 -23.11 -13.55
N THR A 764 4.11 -22.67 -12.62
CA THR A 764 2.80 -23.27 -12.38
C THR A 764 1.77 -22.86 -13.44
N HIS A 765 1.97 -21.68 -14.03
CA HIS A 765 1.13 -21.15 -15.09
C HIS A 765 1.93 -20.32 -16.12
N LEU A 766 1.31 -19.98 -17.26
CA LEU A 766 2.00 -19.36 -18.39
C LEU A 766 2.51 -17.95 -18.05
N GLY A 767 1.81 -17.22 -17.18
CA GLY A 767 2.18 -15.88 -16.76
C GLY A 767 3.56 -15.82 -16.10
N GLU A 768 3.86 -16.76 -15.20
CA GLU A 768 5.18 -16.89 -14.55
C GLU A 768 6.30 -17.12 -15.55
N GLU A 769 6.12 -18.08 -16.48
CA GLU A 769 7.13 -18.36 -17.52
C GLU A 769 7.35 -17.12 -18.41
N VAL A 770 6.28 -16.39 -18.74
CA VAL A 770 6.33 -15.15 -19.55
C VAL A 770 7.07 -14.05 -18.80
N GLU A 771 6.73 -13.79 -17.54
CA GLU A 771 7.35 -12.76 -16.72
C GLU A 771 8.85 -13.04 -16.53
N ARG A 772 9.20 -14.29 -16.23
CA ARG A 772 10.60 -14.74 -16.11
C ARG A 772 11.42 -14.48 -17.37
N HIS A 773 10.87 -14.77 -18.55
CA HIS A 773 11.54 -14.47 -19.82
C HIS A 773 11.48 -12.98 -20.18
N TRP A 774 10.42 -12.28 -19.82
CA TRP A 774 10.27 -10.85 -20.06
C TRP A 774 11.29 -10.04 -19.27
N ASN A 775 11.58 -10.44 -18.03
CA ASN A 775 12.64 -9.85 -17.21
C ASN A 775 14.02 -9.92 -17.87
N GLU A 776 14.32 -11.01 -18.61
CA GLU A 776 15.56 -11.11 -19.40
C GLU A 776 15.60 -10.14 -20.59
N VAL A 777 14.44 -9.85 -21.18
CA VAL A 777 14.28 -8.92 -22.30
C VAL A 777 14.40 -7.47 -21.83
N ILE A 778 13.66 -7.06 -20.79
CA ILE A 778 13.68 -5.67 -20.28
C ILE A 778 15.04 -5.29 -19.69
N THR A 779 15.72 -6.24 -19.04
CA THR A 779 17.07 -6.02 -18.49
C THR A 779 18.17 -6.18 -19.55
N GLN A 780 17.81 -6.63 -20.77
CA GLN A 780 18.71 -6.93 -21.88
C GLN A 780 19.83 -7.93 -21.53
N GLN A 781 19.58 -8.83 -20.57
CA GLN A 781 20.55 -9.84 -20.16
C GLN A 781 20.43 -11.13 -21.00
N TYR A 782 19.21 -11.45 -21.45
CA TYR A 782 18.90 -12.59 -22.33
C TYR A 782 19.43 -13.95 -21.83
N VAL A 783 19.54 -14.14 -20.51
CA VAL A 783 20.00 -15.38 -19.89
C VAL A 783 18.78 -16.24 -19.54
N TYR A 784 18.11 -16.78 -20.55
CA TYR A 784 16.88 -17.56 -20.35
C TYR A 784 17.08 -18.85 -19.52
N ASN A 785 18.32 -19.34 -19.40
CA ASN A 785 18.69 -20.47 -18.54
C ASN A 785 19.28 -20.03 -17.19
N ARG A 786 18.93 -18.83 -16.68
CA ARG A 786 19.47 -18.25 -15.44
C ARG A 786 19.33 -19.17 -14.24
N LEU A 787 18.14 -19.72 -14.00
CA LEU A 787 17.88 -20.58 -12.83
C LEU A 787 18.85 -21.77 -12.78
N GLN A 788 19.10 -22.41 -13.92
CA GLN A 788 20.07 -23.51 -14.02
C GLN A 788 21.50 -23.06 -13.64
N LEU A 789 21.92 -21.89 -14.11
CA LEU A 789 23.24 -21.33 -13.80
C LEU A 789 23.34 -20.91 -12.33
N GLU A 790 22.27 -20.40 -11.73
CA GLU A 790 22.19 -20.06 -10.30
C GLU A 790 22.22 -21.31 -9.43
N ILE A 791 21.53 -22.38 -9.81
CA ILE A 791 21.61 -23.68 -9.13
C ILE A 791 23.04 -24.23 -9.17
N GLU A 792 23.71 -24.18 -10.31
CA GLU A 792 25.11 -24.59 -10.43
C GLU A 792 26.02 -23.72 -9.55
N ALA A 793 25.75 -22.41 -9.44
CA ALA A 793 26.46 -21.51 -8.55
C ALA A 793 26.21 -21.84 -7.06
N LEU A 794 24.95 -22.08 -6.65
CA LEU A 794 24.56 -22.45 -5.28
C LEU A 794 25.34 -23.65 -4.79
N LYS A 795 25.41 -24.71 -5.60
CA LYS A 795 26.13 -25.95 -5.28
C LYS A 795 27.63 -25.74 -5.08
N MET A 796 28.19 -24.62 -5.55
CA MET A 796 29.60 -24.28 -5.43
C MET A 796 29.91 -23.23 -4.35
N ILE A 797 28.90 -22.62 -3.73
CA ILE A 797 29.10 -21.62 -2.67
C ILE A 797 29.40 -22.34 -1.36
N SER A 798 30.39 -21.85 -0.62
CA SER A 798 30.75 -22.38 0.70
C SER A 798 30.33 -21.46 1.83
N LYS A 799 30.09 -22.01 3.02
CA LYS A 799 29.83 -21.23 4.24
C LYS A 799 30.89 -20.16 4.50
N ALA A 800 32.17 -20.51 4.30
CA ALA A 800 33.29 -19.59 4.47
C ALA A 800 33.25 -18.42 3.47
N GLU A 801 32.81 -18.66 2.22
CA GLU A 801 32.63 -17.61 1.20
C GLU A 801 31.51 -16.65 1.62
N MET A 802 30.37 -17.17 2.09
CA MET A 802 29.25 -16.36 2.57
C MET A 802 29.61 -15.49 3.77
N ILE A 803 30.29 -16.06 4.79
CA ILE A 803 30.77 -15.32 5.96
C ILE A 803 31.75 -14.21 5.54
N ALA A 804 32.73 -14.55 4.70
CA ALA A 804 33.72 -13.58 4.24
C ALA A 804 33.06 -12.43 3.47
N TRP A 805 32.09 -12.74 2.60
CA TRP A 805 31.34 -11.75 1.85
C TRP A 805 30.53 -10.83 2.77
N PHE A 806 29.80 -11.40 3.75
CA PHE A 806 29.02 -10.63 4.72
C PHE A 806 29.90 -9.68 5.54
N LEU A 807 31.00 -10.18 6.11
CA LEU A 807 31.94 -9.38 6.90
C LEU A 807 32.62 -8.28 6.07
N GLN A 808 32.93 -8.55 4.80
CA GLN A 808 33.50 -7.55 3.89
C GLN A 808 32.53 -6.38 3.65
N HIS A 809 31.25 -6.69 3.38
CA HIS A 809 30.20 -5.69 3.15
C HIS A 809 29.76 -4.96 4.43
N ARG A 810 30.18 -5.45 5.59
CA ARG A 810 30.00 -4.81 6.91
C ARG A 810 31.24 -4.09 7.43
N SER A 811 32.33 -4.06 6.66
CA SER A 811 33.58 -3.40 7.07
C SER A 811 33.44 -1.86 7.11
N GLN A 812 34.42 -1.17 7.71
CA GLN A 812 34.48 0.29 7.76
C GLN A 812 34.53 1.00 6.39
N PHE A 813 34.82 0.25 5.31
CA PHE A 813 34.87 0.72 3.92
C PHE A 813 33.61 0.32 3.14
N SER A 814 32.56 -0.12 3.82
CA SER A 814 31.30 -0.50 3.21
C SER A 814 30.54 0.71 2.65
N ARG A 815 29.80 0.45 1.57
CA ARG A 815 28.87 1.40 0.97
C ARG A 815 27.51 1.27 1.63
N ARG A 816 27.28 2.03 2.70
CA ARG A 816 26.05 1.95 3.51
C ARG A 816 25.20 3.20 3.39
N LEU A 817 23.91 3.03 3.16
CA LEU A 817 22.90 4.08 3.19
C LEU A 817 21.78 3.70 4.16
N SER A 818 21.61 4.49 5.22
CA SER A 818 20.44 4.39 6.11
C SER A 818 19.41 5.43 5.69
N VAL A 819 18.20 5.00 5.35
CA VAL A 819 17.06 5.87 5.02
C VAL A 819 16.07 5.83 6.17
N HIS A 820 15.77 7.01 6.73
CA HIS A 820 14.88 7.18 7.87
C HIS A 820 13.71 8.05 7.43
N VAL A 821 12.50 7.50 7.40
CA VAL A 821 11.26 8.24 7.20
C VAL A 821 10.59 8.36 8.57
N VAL A 822 10.49 9.58 9.11
CA VAL A 822 10.07 9.81 10.51
C VAL A 822 8.61 10.25 10.60
N GLY A 823 7.75 9.41 11.18
CA GLY A 823 6.36 9.74 11.51
C GLY A 823 6.20 10.88 12.51
N PHE A 824 4.96 11.30 12.74
CA PHE A 824 4.60 12.39 13.63
C PHE A 824 4.03 11.87 14.95
N GLY A 825 4.59 12.31 16.07
CA GLY A 825 4.09 12.00 17.41
C GLY A 825 5.06 12.44 18.50
N GLU A 826 4.56 12.72 19.70
CA GLU A 826 5.42 12.93 20.89
C GLU A 826 5.78 11.55 21.46
N GLN A 827 7.06 11.36 21.81
CA GLN A 827 7.55 10.09 22.35
C GLN A 827 6.99 9.82 23.74
N GLU A 828 6.50 8.60 23.98
CA GLU A 828 6.20 8.14 25.33
C GLU A 828 7.51 8.04 26.12
N ASN A 829 7.65 8.90 27.15
CA ASN A 829 8.78 9.07 28.09
C ASN A 829 9.61 10.35 27.96
N ASP A 830 9.21 11.33 27.14
CA ASP A 830 9.71 12.70 27.30
C ASP A 830 9.17 13.28 28.61
N SER A 831 9.95 13.13 29.68
CA SER A 831 9.81 13.98 30.87
C SER A 831 9.92 15.42 30.39
N PRO A 832 9.10 16.39 30.87
CA PRO A 832 9.30 17.78 30.52
C PRO A 832 10.66 18.20 31.09
N SER A 833 11.69 18.13 30.24
CA SER A 833 13.05 18.39 30.62
C SER A 833 13.16 19.90 30.80
N GLU A 834 13.45 20.28 32.03
CA GLU A 834 13.81 21.63 32.43
C GLU A 834 14.82 22.19 31.43
N GLU A 835 14.48 23.33 30.82
CA GLU A 835 15.39 24.15 30.04
C GLU A 835 16.69 24.38 30.83
N LYS A 836 17.72 23.59 30.52
CA LYS A 836 19.09 23.90 30.94
C LYS A 836 19.58 25.03 30.04
N GLN A 837 19.35 26.25 30.50
CA GLN A 837 20.17 27.40 30.15
C GLN A 837 21.63 27.08 30.46
N GLU A 838 22.42 26.80 29.42
CA GLU A 838 23.87 26.94 29.49
C GLU A 838 24.23 28.43 29.59
N THR A 839 24.24 28.96 30.82
CA THR A 839 24.99 30.18 31.12
C THR A 839 26.36 29.82 31.67
N SER A 840 27.38 30.26 30.93
CA SER A 840 28.80 30.26 31.28
C SER A 840 29.06 30.79 32.69
N GLN A 841 29.92 30.06 33.40
CA GLN A 841 30.41 30.32 34.74
C GLN A 841 30.95 31.74 34.96
N SER A 842 30.52 32.39 36.04
CA SER A 842 31.40 33.22 36.87
C SER A 842 30.98 33.13 38.33
N ALA A 843 31.89 32.59 39.15
CA ALA A 843 31.81 32.62 40.60
C ALA A 843 31.89 34.07 41.12
N GLU A 844 31.09 34.42 42.12
CA GLU A 844 31.59 34.70 43.48
C GLU A 844 30.52 35.30 44.40
N ALA A 845 30.51 34.73 45.62
CA ALA A 845 30.29 35.39 46.91
C ALA A 845 29.01 36.20 47.17
N GLY A 846 28.24 35.68 48.13
CA GLY A 846 28.01 36.48 49.35
C GLY A 846 26.57 36.65 49.82
N THR A 847 26.30 35.98 50.94
CA THR A 847 25.61 36.55 52.11
C THR A 847 24.08 36.44 52.20
N ARG A 848 23.66 35.41 52.94
CA ARG A 848 22.72 35.42 54.09
C ARG A 848 21.80 36.66 54.22
N THR A 849 20.48 36.44 54.32
CA THR A 849 19.70 36.46 55.58
C THR A 849 18.21 36.17 55.30
N ARG A 850 17.67 35.10 55.90
CA ARG A 850 16.66 35.11 57.01
C ARG A 850 15.39 35.92 56.68
N SER A 851 14.30 35.25 56.33
CA SER A 851 13.30 34.60 57.22
C SER A 851 12.56 35.58 58.13
N LEU A 852 11.22 35.58 58.05
CA LEU A 852 10.21 35.82 59.10
C LEU A 852 8.85 35.47 58.43
N TRP A 853 8.26 34.29 58.65
CA TRP A 853 7.37 33.93 59.78
C TRP A 853 6.12 34.85 59.74
N GLU A 854 4.87 34.39 59.65
CA GLU A 854 4.20 33.47 60.56
C GLU A 854 2.83 33.02 60.00
N LYS A 855 2.56 31.71 60.12
CA LYS A 855 1.38 31.05 60.72
C LYS A 855 0.20 31.96 61.15
N GLN A 856 -1.09 31.57 61.06
CA GLN A 856 -1.67 30.37 61.64
C GLN A 856 -3.19 30.23 61.33
N GLU A 857 -3.67 28.99 61.46
CA GLU A 857 -5.02 28.54 61.88
C GLU A 857 -6.09 28.07 60.87
N GLN A 858 -6.05 26.74 60.63
CA GLN A 858 -7.06 25.72 61.01
C GLN A 858 -8.55 25.88 60.62
N ASN A 859 -8.95 25.05 59.63
CA ASN A 859 -10.04 24.04 59.60
C ASN A 859 -11.50 24.38 60.08
N PRO A 860 -12.54 23.62 59.65
CA PRO A 860 -12.79 22.95 58.36
C PRO A 860 -14.29 22.93 57.91
N ARG A 861 -14.55 22.21 56.79
CA ARG A 861 -15.77 21.45 56.41
C ARG A 861 -16.99 22.14 55.75
N SER A 862 -17.17 21.72 54.50
CA SER A 862 -18.39 21.27 53.80
C SER A 862 -19.60 22.19 53.62
N GLY A 863 -19.96 22.45 52.36
CA GLY A 863 -21.31 22.83 51.95
C GLY A 863 -21.36 23.71 50.69
N THR A 864 -21.62 23.07 49.54
CA THR A 864 -22.44 23.47 48.38
C THR A 864 -22.41 24.90 47.80
N ASP A 865 -22.47 24.90 46.46
CA ASP A 865 -23.26 25.77 45.58
C ASP A 865 -22.64 27.01 44.90
N THR A 866 -22.75 26.95 43.57
CA THR A 866 -23.06 28.01 42.59
C THR A 866 -22.45 29.41 42.72
N THR A 867 -21.80 29.80 41.61
CA THR A 867 -21.79 31.14 41.01
C THR A 867 -21.21 32.30 41.84
N ASN A 868 -19.97 32.69 41.52
CA ASN A 868 -19.69 33.99 40.90
C ASN A 868 -18.20 34.01 40.49
N THR A 869 -17.89 34.06 39.20
CA THR A 869 -17.78 35.28 38.38
C THR A 869 -16.74 36.25 38.95
N THR A 870 -15.88 36.76 38.06
CA THR A 870 -14.89 37.84 38.27
C THR A 870 -13.60 37.48 39.03
N LEU A 871 -12.73 36.70 38.39
CA LEU A 871 -11.27 37.01 38.37
C LEU A 871 -10.47 36.29 37.27
N ARG A 872 -11.08 35.41 36.46
CA ARG A 872 -10.48 34.87 35.23
C ARG A 872 -10.84 35.64 33.94
N SER A 873 -11.76 36.60 34.04
CA SER A 873 -12.21 37.47 32.94
C SER A 873 -11.40 38.77 32.78
N ARG A 874 -10.20 38.89 33.35
CA ARG A 874 -9.31 40.05 33.11
C ARG A 874 -7.95 39.71 32.50
N ILE A 875 -7.62 38.43 32.33
CA ILE A 875 -6.41 37.99 31.60
C ILE A 875 -6.79 37.39 30.24
N TRP A 876 -8.02 36.87 30.11
CA TRP A 876 -8.60 36.44 28.82
C TRP A 876 -9.26 37.56 27.98
N LEU A 877 -9.25 38.80 28.48
CA LEU A 877 -9.79 39.98 27.76
C LEU A 877 -8.70 40.93 27.25
N GLN A 878 -7.43 40.53 27.33
CA GLN A 878 -6.30 41.29 26.75
C GLN A 878 -5.53 40.50 25.67
N ILE A 879 -5.90 39.24 25.44
CA ILE A 879 -5.43 38.41 24.30
C ILE A 879 -6.57 38.16 23.28
N SER A 880 -7.78 38.66 23.55
CA SER A 880 -8.94 38.59 22.64
C SER A 880 -9.48 39.97 22.24
N MET A 881 -8.59 40.88 21.87
CA MET A 881 -8.91 42.07 21.05
C MET A 881 -7.74 42.38 20.10
N MET A 882 -7.39 41.44 19.23
CA MET A 882 -6.88 41.84 17.92
C MET A 882 -8.11 41.86 17.01
N SER A 883 -8.58 43.05 16.63
CA SER A 883 -9.55 43.12 15.54
C SER A 883 -8.89 42.43 14.36
N VAL A 884 -9.51 41.37 13.82
CA VAL A 884 -9.10 40.82 12.53
C VAL A 884 -9.28 41.97 11.53
N ILE A 885 -8.16 42.59 11.13
CA ILE A 885 -8.20 43.66 10.14
C ILE A 885 -8.46 42.95 8.82
N ASN A 886 -9.69 43.02 8.34
CA ASN A 886 -10.06 42.41 7.07
C ASN A 886 -9.45 43.23 5.91
N SER A 887 -8.76 42.52 5.02
CA SER A 887 -8.27 43.06 3.75
C SER A 887 -9.43 43.56 2.88
N ARG A 888 -9.18 44.61 2.07
CA ARG A 888 -10.09 45.05 1.00
C ARG A 888 -9.85 44.31 -0.32
N LEU A 889 -8.74 43.59 -0.49
CA LEU A 889 -8.52 42.73 -1.65
C LEU A 889 -9.61 41.67 -1.69
N SER A 890 -10.30 41.56 -2.82
CA SER A 890 -11.10 40.37 -3.12
C SER A 890 -10.20 39.20 -3.50
N LYS A 891 -10.67 37.96 -3.36
CA LYS A 891 -9.89 36.76 -3.74
C LYS A 891 -9.34 36.81 -5.17
N GLN A 892 -10.11 37.35 -6.13
CA GLN A 892 -9.65 37.51 -7.52
C GLN A 892 -8.53 38.55 -7.66
N GLN A 893 -8.62 39.67 -6.95
CA GLN A 893 -7.58 40.71 -6.97
C GLN A 893 -6.30 40.24 -6.26
N GLU A 894 -6.46 39.47 -5.18
CA GLU A 894 -5.35 38.80 -4.49
C GLU A 894 -4.66 37.80 -5.43
N MET A 895 -5.39 36.93 -6.13
CA MET A 895 -4.83 36.01 -7.13
C MET A 895 -4.07 36.74 -8.25
N LYS A 896 -4.65 37.81 -8.81
CA LYS A 896 -3.97 38.63 -9.83
C LYS A 896 -2.67 39.24 -9.29
N LEU A 897 -2.68 39.76 -8.06
CA LEU A 897 -1.49 40.33 -7.45
C LEU A 897 -0.43 39.26 -7.12
N CYS A 898 -0.85 38.10 -6.63
CA CYS A 898 0.02 36.96 -6.35
C CYS A 898 0.65 36.37 -7.62
N SER A 899 -0.04 36.43 -8.77
CA SER A 899 0.54 36.03 -10.07
C SER A 899 1.77 36.85 -10.46
N LEU A 900 1.84 38.12 -10.03
CA LEU A 900 3.01 38.99 -10.25
C LEU A 900 4.14 38.72 -9.24
N LEU A 901 3.87 37.96 -8.18
CA LEU A 901 4.75 37.68 -7.05
C LEU A 901 5.12 36.19 -6.94
N CYS A 902 5.03 35.44 -8.04
CA CYS A 902 5.29 33.99 -8.09
C CYS A 902 4.47 33.20 -7.06
N ASN A 903 3.15 33.47 -6.98
CA ASN A 903 2.20 32.82 -6.06
C ASN A 903 2.50 33.00 -4.56
N ALA A 904 3.12 34.11 -4.15
CA ALA A 904 3.37 34.40 -2.72
C ALA A 904 2.08 34.54 -1.88
N LYS A 905 2.18 34.29 -0.56
CA LYS A 905 1.12 34.56 0.42
C LYS A 905 1.23 35.99 0.96
N LEU A 906 0.09 36.67 1.12
CA LEU A 906 0.04 38.04 1.60
C LEU A 906 -0.50 38.13 3.03
N SER A 907 0.29 38.72 3.93
CA SER A 907 -0.10 38.99 5.32
C SER A 907 -0.27 40.50 5.54
N LEU A 908 -1.49 40.95 5.84
CA LEU A 908 -1.79 42.38 5.99
C LEU A 908 -1.07 42.99 7.21
N LEU A 909 -0.17 43.95 6.96
CA LEU A 909 0.59 44.66 8.01
C LEU A 909 -0.08 45.99 8.39
N TYR A 910 -0.55 46.72 7.39
CA TYR A 910 -1.06 48.08 7.55
C TYR A 910 -2.27 48.33 6.66
N LYS A 911 -3.32 48.96 7.21
CA LYS A 911 -4.49 49.46 6.51
C LYS A 911 -4.74 50.91 6.94
N ALA A 912 -4.72 51.85 6.00
CA ALA A 912 -4.74 53.28 6.31
C ALA A 912 -6.05 53.74 6.93
N SER A 913 -7.20 53.16 6.56
CA SER A 913 -8.47 53.47 7.22
C SER A 913 -8.51 53.07 8.72
N VAL A 914 -7.71 52.06 9.12
CA VAL A 914 -7.66 51.57 10.51
C VAL A 914 -6.54 52.24 11.30
N HIS A 915 -5.38 52.41 10.69
CA HIS A 915 -4.18 52.90 11.36
C HIS A 915 -3.89 54.40 11.13
N GLY A 916 -4.59 55.05 10.21
CA GLY A 916 -4.40 56.44 9.86
C GLY A 916 -3.35 56.65 8.75
N PHE A 917 -3.53 57.71 7.94
CA PHE A 917 -2.78 58.01 6.71
C PHE A 917 -1.42 58.71 6.92
N SER A 918 -0.85 58.67 8.14
CA SER A 918 0.44 59.31 8.44
C SER A 918 1.63 58.37 8.20
N SER A 919 2.72 58.89 7.63
CA SER A 919 3.97 58.14 7.40
C SER A 919 4.55 57.55 8.68
N SER A 920 4.42 58.25 9.81
CA SER A 920 4.85 57.76 11.13
C SER A 920 4.18 56.44 11.52
N THR A 921 2.90 56.26 11.19
CA THR A 921 2.16 55.04 11.54
C THR A 921 2.44 53.90 10.57
N PHE A 922 2.73 54.23 9.31
CA PHE A 922 3.24 53.28 8.33
C PHE A 922 4.56 52.66 8.80
N HIS A 923 5.55 53.49 9.13
CA HIS A 923 6.88 53.03 9.58
C HIS A 923 6.82 52.21 10.88
N GLN A 924 5.94 52.57 11.83
CA GLN A 924 5.73 51.79 13.04
C GLN A 924 5.30 50.33 12.77
N LYS A 925 4.69 50.06 11.60
CA LYS A 925 4.12 48.75 11.25
C LYS A 925 4.86 48.02 10.14
N CYS A 926 5.52 48.73 9.24
CA CYS A 926 6.06 48.17 8.00
C CYS A 926 7.59 48.16 7.94
N ASP A 927 8.28 48.81 8.88
CA ASP A 927 9.73 48.76 8.93
C ASP A 927 10.23 47.37 9.35
N VAL A 928 11.30 46.91 8.71
CA VAL A 928 11.97 45.63 8.99
C VAL A 928 11.02 44.42 8.92
N GLN A 929 10.08 44.41 7.96
CA GLN A 929 9.10 43.33 7.78
C GLN A 929 9.44 42.37 6.63
N GLY A 930 10.55 42.56 5.94
CA GLY A 930 10.95 41.85 4.73
C GLY A 930 10.31 42.40 3.46
N PRO A 931 10.18 41.57 2.40
CA PRO A 931 9.50 41.95 1.18
C PRO A 931 8.06 42.40 1.44
N THR A 932 7.66 43.52 0.84
CA THR A 932 6.32 44.09 1.05
C THR A 932 5.70 44.55 -0.26
N VAL A 933 4.37 44.50 -0.31
CA VAL A 933 3.57 45.06 -1.40
C VAL A 933 2.63 46.13 -0.85
N THR A 934 2.71 47.34 -1.41
CA THR A 934 1.81 48.45 -1.13
C THR A 934 0.69 48.43 -2.16
N VAL A 935 -0.57 48.42 -1.71
CA VAL A 935 -1.79 48.34 -2.52
C VAL A 935 -2.67 49.56 -2.22
N ALA A 936 -2.96 50.35 -3.24
CA ALA A 936 -3.76 51.56 -3.14
C ALA A 936 -5.05 51.44 -3.97
N TYR A 937 -6.11 52.03 -3.45
CA TYR A 937 -7.43 52.04 -4.07
C TYR A 937 -7.85 53.49 -4.27
N ASN A 938 -8.35 53.86 -5.45
CA ASN A 938 -8.93 55.18 -5.70
C ASN A 938 -10.45 55.11 -5.92
N ASN A 939 -11.10 56.25 -6.17
CA ASN A 939 -12.54 56.31 -6.38
C ASN A 939 -12.95 55.99 -7.82
N SER A 940 -11.96 55.90 -8.72
CA SER A 940 -12.14 55.60 -10.13
C SER A 940 -12.07 54.09 -10.44
N GLY A 941 -12.04 53.23 -9.42
CA GLY A 941 -12.08 51.76 -9.57
C GLY A 941 -10.74 51.10 -9.87
N TYR A 942 -9.62 51.82 -9.72
CA TYR A 942 -8.27 51.26 -9.91
C TYR A 942 -7.70 50.73 -8.60
N VAL A 943 -7.07 49.55 -8.68
CA VAL A 943 -6.21 48.98 -7.65
C VAL A 943 -4.80 48.97 -8.19
N PHE A 944 -3.92 49.76 -7.57
CA PHE A 944 -2.56 49.99 -8.07
C PHE A 944 -1.57 50.09 -6.92
N GLY A 945 -0.30 49.89 -7.19
CA GLY A 945 0.65 49.76 -6.11
C GLY A 945 2.06 49.47 -6.54
N ALA A 946 2.85 48.99 -5.58
CA ALA A 946 4.26 48.73 -5.77
C ALA A 946 4.77 47.61 -4.86
N TYR A 947 5.74 46.85 -5.34
CA TYR A 947 6.43 45.80 -4.60
C TYR A 947 7.91 46.18 -4.39
N THR A 948 8.44 45.84 -3.21
CA THR A 948 9.87 45.90 -2.87
C THR A 948 10.31 44.59 -2.21
N SER A 949 11.50 44.11 -2.58
CA SER A 949 12.18 43.00 -1.93
C SER A 949 13.03 43.43 -0.73
N LYS A 950 13.14 44.74 -0.49
CA LYS A 950 13.97 45.35 0.57
C LYS A 950 13.13 45.89 1.72
N ASP A 951 13.72 45.88 2.91
CA ASP A 951 13.16 46.48 4.11
C ASP A 951 13.10 48.00 4.04
N TYR A 952 12.07 48.57 4.68
CA TYR A 952 12.05 49.97 5.10
C TYR A 952 12.85 50.12 6.40
N ALA A 953 13.75 51.11 6.44
CA ALA A 953 14.67 51.33 7.57
C ALA A 953 14.90 52.83 7.88
N GLN A 954 14.19 53.74 7.20
CA GLN A 954 14.24 55.19 7.37
C GLN A 954 15.65 55.79 7.22
N THR A 955 16.48 55.21 6.34
CA THR A 955 17.89 55.57 6.16
C THR A 955 18.13 56.91 5.47
N GLY A 956 17.11 57.47 4.83
CA GLY A 956 17.16 58.67 3.99
C GLY A 956 17.89 58.47 2.65
N GLN A 957 18.22 57.23 2.29
CA GLN A 957 19.00 56.90 1.10
C GLN A 957 18.13 56.33 -0.03
N ASN A 958 18.64 56.36 -1.27
CA ASN A 958 18.05 55.58 -2.36
C ASN A 958 18.43 54.11 -2.14
N ILE A 959 17.44 53.21 -2.22
CA ILE A 959 17.66 51.78 -2.13
C ILE A 959 17.64 51.18 -3.54
N ALA A 960 18.65 50.35 -3.80
CA ALA A 960 18.76 49.54 -5.01
C ALA A 960 17.93 48.26 -4.85
N ASP A 961 16.97 48.06 -5.73
CA ASP A 961 16.12 46.87 -5.78
C ASP A 961 15.80 46.54 -7.24
N ASP A 962 16.44 45.50 -7.75
CA ASP A 962 16.25 44.98 -9.10
C ASP A 962 14.94 44.19 -9.25
N LYS A 963 14.30 43.81 -8.14
CA LYS A 963 13.02 43.09 -8.10
C LYS A 963 11.82 44.01 -7.92
N ALA A 964 12.02 45.30 -7.64
CA ALA A 964 10.94 46.25 -7.45
C ALA A 964 10.16 46.53 -8.74
N PHE A 965 8.83 46.60 -8.62
CA PHE A 965 7.93 46.93 -9.74
C PHE A 965 6.68 47.66 -9.25
N LEU A 966 6.04 48.41 -10.15
CA LEU A 966 4.71 48.98 -9.97
C LEU A 966 3.68 48.09 -10.66
N PHE A 967 2.45 48.06 -10.14
CA PHE A 967 1.36 47.32 -10.76
C PHE A 967 0.05 48.12 -10.78
N SER A 968 -0.85 47.76 -11.70
CA SER A 968 -2.23 48.28 -11.73
C SER A 968 -3.21 47.33 -12.42
N PHE A 969 -4.45 47.34 -11.96
CA PHE A 969 -5.60 46.73 -12.65
C PHE A 969 -6.90 47.46 -12.28
N SER A 970 -7.89 47.39 -13.16
CA SER A 970 -9.19 48.09 -13.06
C SER A 970 -10.34 47.13 -12.80
N GLU A 971 -11.33 47.53 -12.00
CA GLU A 971 -12.59 46.79 -11.83
C GLU A 971 -13.42 46.72 -13.13
N HIS A 972 -13.12 47.55 -14.13
CA HIS A 972 -13.83 47.58 -15.41
C HIS A 972 -13.31 46.58 -16.45
N GLU A 973 -12.15 45.95 -16.22
CA GLU A 973 -11.45 45.05 -17.17
C GLU A 973 -11.03 43.76 -16.45
N VAL A 974 -12.01 42.92 -16.11
CA VAL A 974 -11.84 41.75 -15.22
C VAL A 974 -10.99 40.63 -15.85
N ASP A 975 -10.93 40.52 -17.18
CA ASP A 975 -10.25 39.42 -17.88
C ASP A 975 -8.83 39.76 -18.39
N GLU A 976 -8.37 41.01 -18.23
CA GLU A 976 -7.01 41.40 -18.66
C GLU A 976 -5.95 41.15 -17.57
N ALA A 977 -4.74 40.82 -18.02
CA ALA A 977 -3.58 40.62 -17.14
C ALA A 977 -3.18 41.93 -16.46
N PRO A 978 -2.79 41.91 -15.18
CA PRO A 978 -2.44 43.13 -14.46
C PRO A 978 -1.21 43.80 -15.07
N LEU A 979 -1.26 45.13 -15.21
CA LEU A 979 -0.14 45.94 -15.70
C LEU A 979 1.03 45.81 -14.73
N ARG A 980 2.23 45.47 -15.24
CA ARG A 980 3.48 45.41 -14.47
C ARG A 980 4.53 46.34 -15.08
N VAL A 981 5.06 47.27 -14.28
CA VAL A 981 6.03 48.27 -14.72
C VAL A 981 7.29 48.17 -13.87
N VAL A 982 8.42 47.85 -14.50
CA VAL A 982 9.73 47.76 -13.84
C VAL A 982 10.50 49.08 -13.94
N SER A 983 11.43 49.32 -13.00
CA SER A 983 12.25 50.54 -12.99
C SER A 983 13.27 50.54 -14.12
N THR A 984 13.46 51.67 -14.80
CA THR A 984 14.57 51.87 -15.74
C THR A 984 15.89 52.21 -15.03
N GLU A 985 15.85 52.49 -13.73
CA GLU A 985 17.02 52.76 -12.88
C GLU A 985 16.91 51.94 -11.56
N PRO A 986 17.18 50.62 -11.57
CA PRO A 986 17.00 49.76 -10.39
C PRO A 986 17.90 50.13 -9.21
N GLN A 987 18.99 50.87 -9.46
CA GLN A 987 19.86 51.43 -8.41
C GLN A 987 19.18 52.53 -7.57
N ARG A 988 18.01 53.02 -8.01
CA ARG A 988 17.18 54.03 -7.34
C ARG A 988 15.70 53.61 -7.41
N ALA A 989 15.41 52.38 -7.01
CA ALA A 989 14.06 51.83 -7.10
C ALA A 989 13.09 52.43 -6.06
N LEU A 990 13.60 52.80 -4.89
CA LEU A 990 12.84 53.42 -3.81
C LEU A 990 13.71 54.39 -2.99
N VAL A 991 13.06 55.33 -2.29
CA VAL A 991 13.69 56.27 -1.36
C VAL A 991 13.20 55.97 0.05
N ASP A 992 14.10 55.45 0.88
CA ASP A 992 13.78 55.03 2.25
C ASP A 992 13.88 56.22 3.21
N GLY A 993 12.97 57.19 3.07
CA GLY A 993 12.90 58.39 3.92
C GLY A 993 11.81 58.31 4.98
N ASN A 994 11.60 59.40 5.73
CA ASN A 994 10.53 59.53 6.73
C ASN A 994 9.12 59.81 6.11
N THR A 995 8.96 59.51 4.83
CA THR A 995 7.70 59.65 4.08
C THR A 995 6.96 58.31 4.01
N GLY A 996 5.71 58.28 3.56
CA GLY A 996 5.09 56.99 3.22
C GLY A 996 5.84 56.25 2.10
N PRO A 997 5.39 55.05 1.70
CA PRO A 997 6.05 54.23 0.69
C PRO A 997 6.43 55.06 -0.55
N ASN A 998 7.73 55.17 -0.84
CA ASN A 998 8.26 56.10 -1.83
C ASN A 998 9.08 55.36 -2.89
N TYR A 999 8.45 55.08 -4.02
CA TYR A 999 9.03 54.37 -5.15
C TYR A 999 9.59 55.32 -6.21
N VAL A 1000 10.03 56.53 -5.80
CA VAL A 1000 10.50 57.65 -6.64
C VAL A 1000 9.42 58.24 -7.54
N SER A 1001 8.79 57.39 -8.36
CA SER A 1001 7.76 57.76 -9.33
C SER A 1001 6.35 57.75 -8.73
N MET A 1002 6.13 57.02 -7.63
CA MET A 1002 4.92 57.07 -6.83
C MET A 1002 5.26 57.17 -5.34
N VAL A 1003 4.70 58.16 -4.66
CA VAL A 1003 4.79 58.31 -3.19
C VAL A 1003 3.41 58.19 -2.59
N PHE A 1004 3.18 57.11 -1.85
CA PHE A 1004 1.94 56.84 -1.16
C PHE A 1004 1.89 57.61 0.17
N LEU A 1005 0.69 57.98 0.61
CA LEU A 1005 0.48 58.77 1.83
C LEU A 1005 1.18 60.15 1.78
N TYR A 1006 1.16 60.79 0.60
CA TYR A 1006 1.87 62.04 0.37
C TYR A 1006 1.36 63.14 1.32
N ASN A 1007 2.28 63.89 1.93
CA ASN A 1007 2.00 64.90 2.96
C ASN A 1007 1.14 64.39 4.15
N ASN A 1008 1.21 63.10 4.50
CA ASN A 1008 0.38 62.49 5.55
C ASN A 1008 -1.13 62.60 5.28
N THR A 1009 -1.51 62.55 4.00
CA THR A 1009 -2.91 62.59 3.54
C THR A 1009 -3.22 61.35 2.71
N ALA A 1010 -4.52 61.10 2.46
CA ALA A 1010 -4.99 60.04 1.57
C ALA A 1010 -4.75 60.38 0.09
N THR A 1011 -3.51 60.70 -0.28
CA THR A 1011 -3.13 61.06 -1.65
C THR A 1011 -1.85 60.35 -2.07
N VAL A 1012 -1.73 60.09 -3.37
CA VAL A 1012 -0.49 59.61 -3.99
C VAL A 1012 0.11 60.76 -4.80
N TYR A 1013 1.40 60.99 -4.64
CA TYR A 1013 2.14 61.80 -5.59
C TYR A 1013 2.64 60.91 -6.73
N SER A 1014 2.35 61.28 -7.99
CA SER A 1014 2.73 60.51 -9.18
C SER A 1014 3.57 61.38 -10.12
N ASN A 1015 4.74 60.86 -10.50
CA ASN A 1015 5.63 61.45 -11.49
C ASN A 1015 6.38 60.31 -12.20
N PRO A 1016 6.01 59.92 -13.45
CA PRO A 1016 6.51 58.72 -14.15
C PRO A 1016 8.03 58.65 -14.50
N GLY A 1017 8.91 59.22 -13.68
CA GLY A 1017 10.35 59.37 -13.93
C GLY A 1017 11.08 58.05 -14.16
N THR A 1018 11.46 57.35 -13.08
CA THR A 1018 12.23 56.09 -13.14
C THR A 1018 11.38 54.87 -13.48
N TYR A 1019 10.07 54.94 -13.26
CA TYR A 1019 9.11 53.96 -13.73
C TYR A 1019 8.25 54.62 -14.82
N ARG A 1020 8.45 54.21 -16.08
CA ARG A 1020 7.73 54.78 -17.22
C ARG A 1020 6.36 54.13 -17.36
N PHE A 1021 5.31 54.86 -17.00
CA PHE A 1021 3.92 54.42 -17.16
C PHE A 1021 3.02 55.56 -17.62
N ASN A 1022 1.87 55.22 -18.22
CA ASN A 1022 0.81 56.18 -18.54
C ASN A 1022 -0.06 56.43 -17.29
N PRO A 1023 -0.19 57.67 -16.77
CA PRO A 1023 -0.98 57.97 -15.58
C PRO A 1023 -2.47 57.60 -15.68
N VAL A 1024 -3.03 57.59 -16.91
CA VAL A 1024 -4.41 57.15 -17.15
C VAL A 1024 -4.55 55.65 -16.91
N GLU A 1025 -3.62 54.85 -17.39
CA GLU A 1025 -3.64 53.39 -17.26
C GLU A 1025 -3.23 52.93 -15.86
N MET A 1026 -2.30 53.65 -15.20
CA MET A 1026 -1.80 53.26 -13.87
C MET A 1026 -2.83 53.55 -12.77
N HIS A 1027 -3.51 54.69 -12.82
CA HIS A 1027 -4.40 55.11 -11.73
C HIS A 1027 -5.56 56.01 -12.18
N GLY A 1028 -5.97 55.97 -13.47
CA GLY A 1028 -7.15 56.70 -13.96
C GLY A 1028 -7.07 58.23 -13.86
N ASN A 1029 -5.87 58.82 -13.72
CA ASN A 1029 -5.68 60.23 -13.31
C ASN A 1029 -6.30 60.61 -11.95
N ASP A 1030 -6.66 59.63 -11.11
CA ASP A 1030 -7.21 59.85 -9.78
C ASP A 1030 -6.17 59.49 -8.71
N LEU A 1031 -5.58 60.54 -8.13
CA LEU A 1031 -4.55 60.45 -7.10
C LEU A 1031 -5.11 60.46 -5.67
N GLN A 1032 -6.44 60.56 -5.50
CA GLN A 1032 -7.09 60.49 -4.19
C GLN A 1032 -7.31 59.03 -3.80
N LEU A 1033 -6.82 58.65 -2.63
CA LEU A 1033 -6.95 57.29 -2.12
C LEU A 1033 -8.26 57.13 -1.34
N SER A 1034 -9.03 56.11 -1.71
CA SER A 1034 -10.11 55.59 -0.88
C SER A 1034 -9.57 54.62 0.19
N GLU A 1035 -8.45 53.96 -0.07
CA GLU A 1035 -7.75 53.08 0.90
C GLU A 1035 -6.28 52.88 0.50
N CYS A 1036 -5.42 52.56 1.47
CA CYS A 1036 -4.04 52.12 1.25
C CYS A 1036 -3.70 50.99 2.22
N GLU A 1037 -3.28 49.85 1.69
CA GLU A 1037 -2.91 48.66 2.44
C GLU A 1037 -1.46 48.27 2.13
N VAL A 1038 -0.76 47.72 3.12
CA VAL A 1038 0.58 47.18 2.94
C VAL A 1038 0.59 45.76 3.48
N TYR A 1039 1.07 44.84 2.66
CA TYR A 1039 1.15 43.42 2.98
C TYR A 1039 2.62 43.01 3.06
N ARG A 1040 2.93 42.16 4.03
CA ARG A 1040 4.15 41.35 4.00
C ARG A 1040 3.95 40.30 2.92
N VAL A 1041 4.91 40.22 2.01
CA VAL A 1041 4.98 39.15 1.03
C VAL A 1041 5.74 38.02 1.70
N GLU A 1042 4.98 37.06 2.21
CA GLU A 1042 5.52 35.77 2.61
C GLU A 1042 5.71 35.02 1.30
N GLY A 1043 6.96 34.83 0.89
CA GLY A 1043 7.21 33.86 -0.17
C GLY A 1043 6.54 32.54 0.21
N PHE A 1044 6.25 31.70 -0.77
CA PHE A 1044 6.57 30.30 -0.53
C PHE A 1044 8.07 30.31 -0.23
N GLY A 1045 8.40 30.49 1.06
CA GLY A 1045 9.65 30.02 1.59
C GLY A 1045 9.79 28.62 1.02
N SER A 1046 10.95 28.37 0.44
CA SER A 1046 11.44 27.05 0.14
C SER A 1046 10.60 25.99 0.84
N LEU A 1047 10.00 25.07 0.09
CA LEU A 1047 9.45 23.82 0.61
C LEU A 1047 10.48 23.01 1.45
N MET A 1048 11.68 23.56 1.68
CA MET A 1048 12.63 23.24 2.72
C MET A 1048 12.87 24.47 3.62
N GLU A 1049 12.37 24.48 4.85
CA GLU A 1049 12.99 25.28 5.93
C GLU A 1049 14.42 24.81 6.10
N GLU A 1050 15.38 25.46 5.42
CA GLU A 1050 16.78 25.03 5.32
C GLU A 1050 16.94 23.58 4.78
N PRO A 1051 17.95 23.27 3.95
CA PRO A 1051 18.35 21.88 3.88
C PRO A 1051 18.95 21.54 5.25
N TRP A 1052 18.17 20.96 6.16
CA TRP A 1052 18.71 20.06 7.19
C TRP A 1052 19.21 18.78 6.51
N ARG A 1053 20.06 18.94 5.48
CA ARG A 1053 21.09 17.99 5.15
C ARG A 1053 22.16 18.21 6.20
N ASN A 1054 22.00 17.64 7.38
CA ASN A 1054 23.15 17.35 8.23
C ASN A 1054 23.95 16.26 7.53
N ILE A 1055 24.66 16.61 6.45
CA ILE A 1055 25.77 15.80 6.00
C ILE A 1055 26.95 16.28 6.83
N GLU A 1056 27.17 15.63 7.97
CA GLU A 1056 28.40 15.78 8.73
C GLU A 1056 29.55 15.19 7.91
N TRP A 1057 30.20 16.03 7.10
CA TRP A 1057 31.52 15.71 6.56
C TRP A 1057 32.56 15.99 7.66
N SER A 1058 33.22 14.95 8.16
CA SER A 1058 34.32 15.12 9.11
C SER A 1058 35.46 15.94 8.49
N LEU A 1059 35.98 16.91 9.26
CA LEU A 1059 36.97 17.91 8.82
C LEU A 1059 38.30 17.30 8.29
N GLU A 1060 38.60 16.05 8.60
CA GLU A 1060 39.82 15.35 8.14
C GLU A 1060 39.83 15.01 6.64
N SER A 1061 38.67 15.00 5.96
CA SER A 1061 38.59 14.56 4.55
C SER A 1061 38.93 15.65 3.52
N ARG A 1062 39.05 16.92 3.95
CA ARG A 1062 39.32 18.05 3.03
C ARG A 1062 40.81 18.23 2.70
N GLU A 1063 41.72 17.83 3.58
CA GLU A 1063 43.15 18.08 3.38
C GLU A 1063 43.82 16.99 2.51
N LEU A 1064 43.38 15.73 2.63
CA LEU A 1064 43.93 14.58 1.90
C LEU A 1064 43.68 14.62 0.38
N GLN A 1065 42.62 15.30 -0.08
CA GLN A 1065 42.30 15.42 -1.52
C GLN A 1065 43.16 16.47 -2.26
N SER A 1066 43.85 17.36 -1.54
CA SER A 1066 44.64 18.42 -2.18
C SER A 1066 46.05 17.98 -2.60
N GLU A 1067 46.63 16.98 -1.94
CA GLU A 1067 48.03 16.58 -2.14
C GLU A 1067 48.27 15.60 -3.31
N HIS A 1068 47.24 14.90 -3.80
CA HIS A 1068 47.40 13.86 -4.82
C HIS A 1068 47.42 14.35 -6.29
N ARG A 1069 47.33 15.66 -6.55
CA ARG A 1069 47.18 16.21 -7.92
C ARG A 1069 48.47 16.39 -8.74
N HIS A 1070 49.66 16.15 -8.20
CA HIS A 1070 50.91 16.59 -8.84
C HIS A 1070 51.82 15.50 -9.44
N SER A 1071 51.37 14.26 -9.65
CA SER A 1071 52.26 13.24 -10.23
C SER A 1071 51.54 12.14 -11.03
N ARG A 1072 51.46 12.32 -12.36
CA ARG A 1072 51.88 11.38 -13.43
C ARG A 1072 51.18 11.68 -14.77
N HIS A 1073 51.98 11.61 -15.84
CA HIS A 1073 51.58 11.84 -17.23
C HIS A 1073 51.42 10.50 -17.98
N GLN A 1074 50.39 10.47 -18.86
CA GLN A 1074 50.26 9.72 -20.14
C GLN A 1074 49.68 8.27 -20.16
N PRO A 1075 49.02 7.85 -21.28
CA PRO A 1075 47.55 7.76 -21.36
C PRO A 1075 47.01 6.39 -21.84
N HIS A 1076 45.71 6.08 -21.60
CA HIS A 1076 44.74 5.60 -22.61
C HIS A 1076 43.34 5.42 -21.99
N HIS A 1077 42.36 6.06 -22.63
CA HIS A 1077 40.89 5.95 -22.50
C HIS A 1077 40.27 6.04 -21.09
N SER A 1078 40.32 7.24 -20.52
CA SER A 1078 39.34 7.73 -19.56
C SER A 1078 38.78 9.06 -20.09
N VAL A 1079 37.48 9.11 -20.32
CA VAL A 1079 36.78 10.38 -20.61
C VAL A 1079 36.65 11.13 -19.28
N PRO A 1080 37.05 12.41 -19.19
CA PRO A 1080 37.09 13.11 -17.92
C PRO A 1080 35.69 13.44 -17.42
N VAL A 1081 35.36 13.00 -16.20
CA VAL A 1081 34.28 13.59 -15.40
C VAL A 1081 34.68 15.03 -15.10
N LYS A 1082 34.08 15.97 -15.81
CA LYS A 1082 34.22 17.38 -15.50
C LYS A 1082 33.41 17.68 -14.24
N ASN A 1083 34.12 17.97 -13.16
CA ASN A 1083 33.58 18.74 -12.04
C ASN A 1083 33.10 20.11 -12.57
N TYR A 1084 31.78 20.30 -12.65
CA TYR A 1084 31.17 21.61 -12.83
C TYR A 1084 30.51 22.04 -11.51
N ILE A 1085 31.25 22.82 -10.71
CA ILE A 1085 30.65 23.96 -10.01
C ILE A 1085 30.67 25.09 -11.02
N LYS A 1086 29.52 25.31 -11.67
CA LYS A 1086 29.06 26.57 -12.28
C LYS A 1086 27.71 26.30 -12.93
N GLU A 1087 26.76 27.20 -12.66
CA GLU A 1087 25.44 27.28 -13.31
C GLU A 1087 25.52 26.86 -14.78
N LEU A 1088 24.76 25.84 -15.16
CA LEU A 1088 24.38 25.58 -16.54
C LEU A 1088 22.98 24.96 -16.57
N GLU A 1089 22.22 25.44 -17.54
CA GLU A 1089 20.83 25.15 -17.88
C GLU A 1089 20.55 23.64 -17.99
N LEU A 1090 19.38 23.25 -17.49
CA LEU A 1090 18.79 21.92 -17.63
C LEU A 1090 18.48 21.67 -19.11
N ASP A 1091 18.87 20.49 -19.61
CA ASP A 1091 18.38 19.92 -20.87
C ASP A 1091 17.07 19.16 -20.57
N PRO A 1092 15.91 19.54 -21.15
CA PRO A 1092 14.59 19.02 -20.78
C PRO A 1092 14.08 17.95 -21.77
N CYS A 1093 14.70 16.78 -21.82
CA CYS A 1093 14.24 15.70 -22.70
C CYS A 1093 13.89 14.40 -21.98
N THR A 1094 12.57 14.19 -21.87
CA THR A 1094 11.82 12.91 -21.84
C THR A 1094 11.31 12.42 -20.48
N ASP A 1095 10.09 11.85 -20.44
CA ASP A 1095 8.79 12.49 -20.20
C ASP A 1095 7.79 11.36 -19.87
N ILE A 1096 7.12 11.41 -18.72
CA ILE A 1096 6.29 10.31 -18.17
C ILE A 1096 4.87 10.30 -18.74
N VAL A 1097 4.52 11.33 -19.50
CA VAL A 1097 3.26 11.44 -20.28
C VAL A 1097 3.14 10.32 -21.33
N LEU A 1098 4.26 9.68 -21.68
CA LEU A 1098 4.40 8.64 -22.69
C LEU A 1098 3.62 7.36 -22.37
N LEU A 1099 3.61 6.91 -21.12
CA LEU A 1099 2.96 5.65 -20.73
C LEU A 1099 1.44 5.78 -20.73
N SER A 1100 0.91 6.87 -20.15
CA SER A 1100 -0.53 7.17 -20.14
C SER A 1100 -1.10 7.44 -21.54
N ALA A 1101 -0.35 8.11 -22.42
CA ALA A 1101 -0.75 8.32 -23.81
C ALA A 1101 -0.75 7.02 -24.62
N VAL A 1102 0.23 6.14 -24.40
CA VAL A 1102 0.30 4.81 -25.05
C VAL A 1102 -0.82 3.90 -24.55
N LEU A 1103 -1.11 3.87 -23.24
CA LEU A 1103 -2.25 3.15 -22.65
C LEU A 1103 -3.57 3.62 -23.24
N GLN A 1104 -3.79 4.93 -23.37
CA GLN A 1104 -5.02 5.44 -23.99
C GLN A 1104 -5.09 5.21 -25.50
N MET A 1105 -3.95 5.19 -26.20
CA MET A 1105 -3.91 4.79 -27.60
C MET A 1105 -4.22 3.30 -27.79
N ILE A 1106 -3.80 2.45 -26.85
CA ILE A 1106 -4.12 1.01 -26.83
C ILE A 1106 -5.60 0.79 -26.51
N ARG A 1107 -6.15 1.45 -25.48
CA ARG A 1107 -7.60 1.40 -25.15
C ARG A 1107 -8.49 1.93 -26.28
N THR A 1108 -8.01 2.95 -27.01
CA THR A 1108 -8.70 3.45 -28.22
C THR A 1108 -8.63 2.44 -29.37
N ALA A 1109 -7.55 1.65 -29.46
CA ALA A 1109 -7.43 0.57 -30.44
C ALA A 1109 -8.33 -0.62 -30.07
N GLU A 1110 -8.53 -0.91 -28.78
CA GLU A 1110 -9.48 -1.92 -28.28
C GLU A 1110 -10.93 -1.57 -28.63
N ALA A 1111 -11.34 -0.31 -28.43
CA ALA A 1111 -12.67 0.17 -28.81
C ALA A 1111 -12.99 0.08 -30.32
N TYR A 1112 -11.97 -0.09 -31.18
CA TYR A 1112 -12.15 -0.27 -32.62
C TYR A 1112 -12.52 -1.71 -33.00
N PHE A 1113 -12.26 -2.70 -32.13
CA PHE A 1113 -12.59 -4.11 -32.40
C PHE A 1113 -14.06 -4.44 -32.09
N ASP A 1114 -14.75 -3.64 -31.29
CA ASP A 1114 -16.20 -3.76 -31.06
C ASP A 1114 -17.04 -3.39 -32.30
N ASP A 1115 -16.49 -2.59 -33.22
CA ASP A 1115 -17.15 -2.20 -34.47
C ASP A 1115 -16.98 -3.25 -35.60
N PHE A 1116 -16.28 -4.36 -35.36
CA PHE A 1116 -16.09 -5.43 -36.34
C PHE A 1116 -16.94 -6.68 -36.04
N SER A 1117 -18.26 -6.50 -35.89
CA SER A 1117 -19.20 -7.59 -36.19
C SER A 1117 -20.61 -7.09 -36.49
N CYS A 1118 -20.83 -6.50 -37.68
CA CYS A 1118 -22.11 -6.57 -38.41
C CYS A 1118 -22.00 -5.71 -39.68
N ASP A 1119 -21.42 -6.24 -40.75
CA ASP A 1119 -21.73 -5.84 -42.12
C ASP A 1119 -21.36 -7.00 -43.06
N GLU A 1120 -22.11 -8.11 -42.94
CA GLU A 1120 -22.29 -9.03 -44.05
C GLU A 1120 -23.76 -9.00 -44.47
N ASP A 1121 -23.98 -8.42 -45.65
CA ASP A 1121 -25.24 -8.41 -46.39
C ASP A 1121 -25.83 -9.83 -46.53
N TYR A 1122 -26.83 -10.16 -45.71
CA TYR A 1122 -27.68 -11.33 -45.94
C TYR A 1122 -28.76 -11.00 -46.98
N SER A 1123 -28.56 -11.42 -48.23
CA SER A 1123 -29.63 -11.48 -49.23
C SER A 1123 -30.58 -12.66 -48.95
N PRO A 1124 -31.90 -12.46 -48.85
CA PRO A 1124 -32.84 -13.53 -48.51
C PRO A 1124 -33.43 -14.20 -49.75
N GLU A 1125 -32.65 -14.96 -50.51
CA GLU A 1125 -33.17 -15.84 -51.57
C GLU A 1125 -32.30 -17.09 -51.70
N GLU A 1126 -32.49 -18.08 -50.81
CA GLU A 1126 -32.30 -19.52 -51.12
C GLU A 1126 -32.62 -20.37 -49.87
N GLN A 1127 -33.91 -20.49 -49.54
CA GLN A 1127 -34.43 -21.61 -48.76
C GLN A 1127 -35.64 -22.23 -49.49
N MET A 1128 -35.34 -23.03 -50.51
CA MET A 1128 -36.22 -24.09 -51.01
C MET A 1128 -35.39 -25.25 -51.58
N SER A 1129 -34.98 -26.18 -50.71
CA SER A 1129 -34.94 -27.63 -51.01
C SER A 1129 -34.75 -28.44 -49.73
#